data_AF-A0A261CKD6-F1
#
_entry.id   AF-A0A261CKD6-F1
#
_cell.length_a   1.000
_cell.length_b   1.000
_cell.length_c   1.000
_cell.angle_alpha   90.00
_cell.angle_beta   90.00
_cell.angle_gamma   90.00
#
_symmetry.space_group_name_H-M   'P 1'
#
loop_
_entity.id
_entity.type
_entity.pdbx_description
1 polymer ?
#
loop_
_entity_poly.entity_id
_entity_poly.type
_entity_poly.pdbx_seq_one_letter_code
_entity_poly.pdbx_strand_id
1 'polypeptide(L)'
;MFLVSQISEKPFGDSKCCLRELRIRYGRGISGVAAMRMVRLNRTTIYALVLVFIVLIYLQRLRNKWIQKKEGHDEDHQKPPVARPPIQYTIEQFGEEGDRRNYSIPTEMHDDQYCIAYKFLEASETFREADNLEPVTLATHATSDMIDAVENMPSLWDGPISIGIFVDYHSSNVLEYLAEIYRCDIRFRRKMTVHFAFRKSPFQTSCPVFELPQSNRTCQEFFASYELLRSAIVGPFQLYPSNLMRNIARKGALSDIQFIMDGDMIPSTEFAIKIKPIANQFIDGKSKRVLVVRRFETSTGADIPRDHRKLLKSKKLHKTFEFHHRFFAAGHHIENLDDWFRTSIHTNMVSTNEISYPGYLWEVQTIVHRNDPYNADYFPSRIKVMHSLVYALCRAGYTFHVPTHVFDVHEGIKHTNTIYSKATIAHQEAYAMKTAGDRFIKEMDEQYPETLQECGDAREDIRRLKDGEILKYCPGFFSSKWRKMYAVLFSDSKLVWYEQKGDRKPKGGVQLTEVIRYICVGLMTDRMPVKRPNIPEGNSVHHVVGIGMNSKADPCHWILFSSDSDIESWFTEITKTLPKPANPPQNGPPQGPPQGPPQVTPPTQQQNNGRYAHPPAYPNAPPPNQYHGGQQHPPNNYPQGGSTHTTVIVQDGGGGGYGNDGYGSAFGAAAVGLGTGMLAGGLMGYGLGSMWGGHSFGGMGMGMGGGYYSDNDTTVTNNYYNTDSGNNATNTENNTENQNNQPQQEDNQNAEQGNDPYDSGNYGEQDYGGYDAGGYDAGDFGGGDYGGGGDYGGGGDYGGGGDYGGGGDWIIHTQIHEEQFCIGYNFLEASDTFRDSDGLEPVTLATHATSDMMKTLEEMPKMWDGPISVGLFLDIHSVNALKYLEGLHKCLPDFKRKMTIHFAYRISVFQTSCPTVSVPKQTISCENFLRNKASLRRKISGPFILYPCSLMRNIARWGAKSNIHFVIDGDMIISEGMAGKIKPIANKMIDGKFKNVLLVRRFENANETVIPRDFGQLKDSLMNNKTFEFHHKFYFGGHKIENLDYWINETGKSSQIESWPIAYMHPGWEPQPILHRNDPYNADYFPSRLKNMQSLIYKLCRANYTFHLLSHVFDVHEGIKLVDTPYSQAVAAHQQTYARDLAQERYTQEMDYLYPDTLKKCQPFSI
;
A
#
# COMPACT_ATOMS: atom_id res chain seq x y z
N MET A 1 25.46 65.53 20.13
CA MET A 1 24.69 66.06 21.28
C MET A 1 23.87 64.88 21.82
N PHE A 2 24.01 64.56 23.12
CA PHE A 2 23.27 63.60 23.99
C PHE A 2 22.37 62.47 23.42
N LEU A 3 22.18 61.31 24.06
CA LEU A 3 23.03 60.43 24.91
C LEU A 3 22.29 59.07 25.07
N VAL A 4 22.69 58.19 26.00
CA VAL A 4 22.38 56.75 25.97
C VAL A 4 21.84 56.21 27.30
N SER A 5 20.65 55.59 27.24
CA SER A 5 20.14 54.47 28.10
C SER A 5 19.83 54.66 29.60
N GLN A 6 19.12 53.65 30.14
CA GLN A 6 19.08 53.18 31.54
C GLN A 6 18.31 54.06 32.59
N ILE A 7 17.79 53.56 33.73
CA ILE A 7 17.75 52.18 34.31
C ILE A 7 16.50 51.97 35.20
N SER A 8 16.29 50.76 35.73
CA SER A 8 15.41 50.44 36.87
C SER A 8 16.20 49.89 38.08
N GLU A 9 15.80 50.23 39.31
CA GLU A 9 16.38 49.75 40.58
C GLU A 9 15.38 48.80 41.28
N LYS A 10 15.74 47.59 41.77
CA LYS A 10 16.63 47.17 42.91
C LYS A 10 15.97 47.32 44.30
N PRO A 11 16.44 46.65 45.39
CA PRO A 11 17.65 45.81 45.60
C PRO A 11 17.33 44.29 45.74
N PHE A 12 18.20 43.32 46.06
CA PHE A 12 19.43 43.18 46.88
C PHE A 12 20.50 42.26 46.19
N GLY A 13 21.60 41.72 46.76
CA GLY A 13 22.04 41.69 48.17
C GLY A 13 23.54 41.42 48.52
N ASP A 14 24.42 41.06 47.56
CA ASP A 14 25.91 41.09 47.67
C ASP A 14 26.66 39.92 48.37
N SER A 15 27.70 39.38 47.70
CA SER A 15 28.88 38.66 48.26
C SER A 15 29.93 38.42 47.14
N LYS A 16 31.23 38.33 47.48
CA LYS A 16 32.35 38.65 46.56
C LYS A 16 33.50 37.62 46.58
N CYS A 17 34.21 37.44 45.46
CA CYS A 17 35.67 37.68 45.32
C CYS A 17 36.28 37.27 43.94
N CYS A 18 37.45 37.84 43.60
CA CYS A 18 38.49 37.40 42.62
C CYS A 18 38.02 36.98 41.19
N LEU A 19 38.13 37.75 40.08
CA LEU A 19 38.90 38.96 39.67
C LEU A 19 40.29 38.74 39.01
N ARG A 20 40.32 38.65 37.66
CA ARG A 20 41.33 39.21 36.69
C ARG A 20 40.89 38.86 35.24
N GLU A 21 40.48 39.80 34.39
CA GLU A 21 41.29 40.74 33.55
C GLU A 21 42.21 40.03 32.53
N LEU A 22 42.15 40.30 31.21
CA LEU A 22 42.48 41.61 30.61
C LEU A 22 41.79 41.93 29.25
N ARG A 23 41.23 43.14 29.17
CA ARG A 23 41.30 44.17 28.09
C ARG A 23 41.49 43.78 26.60
N ILE A 24 40.74 44.49 25.75
CA ILE A 24 41.32 45.47 24.79
C ILE A 24 40.37 46.67 24.61
N ARG A 25 40.87 47.83 24.17
CA ARG A 25 40.12 49.08 23.95
C ARG A 25 40.23 49.56 22.49
N TYR A 26 39.20 50.28 22.04
CA TYR A 26 39.21 51.39 21.07
C TYR A 26 40.53 51.77 20.37
N GLY A 27 40.51 51.76 19.03
CA GLY A 27 41.48 52.44 18.15
C GLY A 27 40.78 53.35 17.13
N ARG A 28 41.01 54.66 17.23
CA ARG A 28 40.46 55.73 16.36
C ARG A 28 40.96 55.64 14.90
N GLY A 29 40.30 56.35 13.98
CA GLY A 29 41.07 57.28 13.12
C GLY A 29 40.67 57.46 11.64
N ILE A 30 39.70 58.34 11.41
CA ILE A 30 39.48 59.17 10.20
C ILE A 30 40.68 59.32 9.25
N SER A 31 40.51 59.02 7.95
CA SER A 31 40.76 59.97 6.83
C SER A 31 40.44 59.35 5.45
N GLY A 32 40.05 60.19 4.48
CA GLY A 32 39.81 59.78 3.08
C GLY A 32 38.50 60.33 2.50
N VAL A 33 38.48 61.59 2.07
CA VAL A 33 37.32 62.24 1.41
C VAL A 33 37.61 62.45 -0.09
N ALA A 34 36.53 62.47 -0.88
CA ALA A 34 36.45 62.76 -2.33
C ALA A 34 36.74 61.57 -3.27
N ALA A 35 36.11 61.46 -4.44
CA ALA A 35 35.13 62.37 -5.07
C ALA A 35 33.92 61.62 -5.64
N MET A 36 32.72 61.98 -5.20
CA MET A 36 31.46 61.50 -5.80
C MET A 36 31.14 62.36 -7.04
N ARG A 37 30.98 61.75 -8.23
CA ARG A 37 30.60 62.48 -9.44
C ARG A 37 29.18 63.02 -9.30
N MET A 38 29.02 64.34 -9.17
CA MET A 38 27.72 65.00 -9.22
C MET A 38 27.08 64.85 -10.61
N VAL A 39 26.13 63.92 -10.75
CA VAL A 39 25.14 63.97 -11.84
C VAL A 39 24.15 65.08 -11.51
N ARG A 40 24.22 66.20 -12.24
CA ARG A 40 23.26 67.31 -12.10
C ARG A 40 21.88 66.88 -12.63
N LEU A 41 21.03 66.39 -11.74
CA LEU A 41 19.59 66.22 -12.04
C LEU A 41 19.01 67.59 -12.42
N ASN A 42 18.29 67.64 -13.54
CA ASN A 42 17.66 68.87 -14.02
C ASN A 42 16.53 69.28 -13.06
N ARG A 43 16.28 70.60 -12.94
CA ARG A 43 15.21 71.13 -12.09
C ARG A 43 13.86 70.49 -12.39
N THR A 44 13.54 70.24 -13.66
CA THR A 44 12.31 69.53 -14.07
C THR A 44 12.20 68.12 -13.49
N THR A 45 13.29 67.37 -13.38
CA THR A 45 13.29 66.02 -12.76
C THR A 45 13.04 66.10 -11.26
N ILE A 46 13.63 67.09 -10.58
CA ILE A 46 13.41 67.34 -9.15
C ILE A 46 11.96 67.76 -8.91
N TYR A 47 11.42 68.69 -9.71
CA TYR A 47 10.01 69.09 -9.62
C TYR A 47 9.06 67.92 -9.89
N ALA A 48 9.34 67.07 -10.89
CA ALA A 48 8.52 65.88 -11.18
C ALA A 48 8.49 64.90 -9.98
N LEU A 49 9.65 64.60 -9.38
CA LEU A 49 9.73 63.74 -8.20
C LEU A 49 8.97 64.34 -7.00
N VAL A 50 9.10 65.64 -6.76
CA VAL A 50 8.34 66.35 -5.72
C VAL A 50 6.83 66.31 -6.00
N LEU A 51 6.40 66.47 -7.25
CA LEU A 51 4.99 66.40 -7.66
C LEU A 51 4.41 65.00 -7.44
N VAL A 52 5.15 63.94 -7.81
CA VAL A 52 4.78 62.54 -7.51
C VAL A 52 4.66 62.32 -5.99
N PHE A 53 5.59 62.84 -5.19
CA PHE A 53 5.55 62.70 -3.74
C PHE A 53 4.35 63.43 -3.11
N ILE A 54 4.00 64.62 -3.60
CA ILE A 54 2.80 65.36 -3.20
C ILE A 54 1.52 64.61 -3.59
N VAL A 55 1.46 64.05 -4.79
CA VAL A 55 0.32 63.23 -5.25
C VAL A 55 0.15 61.97 -4.38
N LEU A 56 1.23 61.28 -4.04
CA LEU A 56 1.18 60.12 -3.14
C LEU A 56 0.68 60.49 -1.74
N ILE A 57 1.16 61.59 -1.15
CA ILE A 57 0.66 62.11 0.13
C ILE A 57 -0.83 62.50 0.05
N TYR A 58 -1.26 63.08 -1.07
CA TYR A 58 -2.66 63.46 -1.29
C TYR A 58 -3.57 62.23 -1.43
N LEU A 59 -3.15 61.22 -2.22
CA LEU A 59 -3.86 59.94 -2.35
C LEU A 59 -3.96 59.19 -1.02
N GLN A 60 -2.90 59.21 -0.21
CA GLN A 60 -2.92 58.57 1.11
C GLN A 60 -3.82 59.33 2.10
N ARG A 61 -3.90 60.67 2.02
CA ARG A 61 -4.90 61.47 2.76
C ARG A 61 -6.33 61.21 2.29
N LEU A 62 -6.57 61.01 0.98
CA LEU A 62 -7.88 60.62 0.45
C LEU A 62 -8.28 59.22 0.93
N ARG A 63 -7.37 58.24 0.89
CA ARG A 63 -7.59 56.89 1.46
C ARG A 63 -8.01 56.97 2.93
N ASN A 64 -7.28 57.73 3.74
CA ASN A 64 -7.58 57.84 5.17
C ASN A 64 -8.93 58.54 5.42
N LYS A 65 -9.28 59.58 4.65
CA LYS A 65 -10.63 60.17 4.68
C LYS A 65 -11.72 59.20 4.24
N TRP A 66 -11.45 58.32 3.27
CA TRP A 66 -12.42 57.34 2.78
C TRP A 66 -12.68 56.23 3.82
N ILE A 67 -11.64 55.81 4.56
CA ILE A 67 -11.77 54.89 5.69
C ILE A 67 -12.63 55.52 6.79
N GLN A 68 -12.28 56.73 7.26
CA GLN A 68 -13.07 57.42 8.29
C GLN A 68 -14.52 57.70 7.88
N LYS A 69 -14.78 57.99 6.59
CA LYS A 69 -16.15 58.17 6.08
C LYS A 69 -16.91 56.86 5.89
N LYS A 70 -16.25 55.70 6.00
CA LYS A 70 -16.91 54.39 6.01
C LYS A 70 -17.26 53.97 7.43
N GLU A 71 -16.38 54.24 8.40
CA GLU A 71 -16.65 54.01 9.83
C GLU A 71 -17.79 54.90 10.35
N GLY A 72 -17.88 56.16 9.90
CA GLY A 72 -18.93 57.10 10.30
C GLY A 72 -20.25 57.04 9.51
N HIS A 73 -20.64 55.88 8.95
CA HIS A 73 -21.89 55.76 8.16
C HIS A 73 -22.76 54.53 8.46
N ASP A 74 -22.30 53.58 9.27
CA ASP A 74 -23.06 52.35 9.63
C ASP A 74 -23.83 52.47 10.98
N GLU A 75 -23.83 53.64 11.64
CA GLU A 75 -24.44 53.82 12.97
C GLU A 75 -25.92 54.27 13.00
N ASP A 76 -26.54 54.69 11.88
CA ASP A 76 -27.93 55.15 11.89
C ASP A 76 -28.80 54.52 10.78
N HIS A 77 -29.36 53.34 11.09
CA HIS A 77 -30.75 52.94 10.84
C HIS A 77 -30.94 51.41 11.02
N GLN A 78 -31.05 50.93 12.26
CA GLN A 78 -31.64 49.62 12.55
C GLN A 78 -32.77 49.74 13.59
N LYS A 79 -33.96 49.30 13.21
CA LYS A 79 -35.02 48.98 14.17
C LYS A 79 -34.55 47.80 15.03
N PRO A 80 -34.89 47.75 16.34
CA PRO A 80 -34.35 46.72 17.22
C PRO A 80 -34.75 45.31 16.75
N PRO A 81 -33.78 44.42 16.44
CA PRO A 81 -34.07 43.00 16.38
C PRO A 81 -34.46 42.53 17.79
N VAL A 82 -35.36 41.54 17.89
CA VAL A 82 -35.71 40.93 19.18
C VAL A 82 -34.45 40.29 19.76
N ALA A 83 -33.96 40.84 20.86
CA ALA A 83 -32.76 40.35 21.53
C ALA A 83 -33.00 38.94 22.07
N ARG A 84 -32.42 37.94 21.40
CA ARG A 84 -32.12 36.66 22.06
C ARG A 84 -31.10 36.97 23.16
N PRO A 85 -31.16 36.32 24.33
CA PRO A 85 -30.09 36.46 25.32
C PRO A 85 -28.76 36.05 24.67
N PRO A 86 -27.64 36.75 24.96
CA PRO A 86 -26.34 36.35 24.46
C PRO A 86 -26.03 34.95 25.01
N ILE A 87 -25.69 34.02 24.11
CA ILE A 87 -25.19 32.71 24.53
C ILE A 87 -23.84 32.95 25.22
N GLN A 88 -23.83 32.87 26.55
CA GLN A 88 -22.60 32.73 27.30
C GLN A 88 -22.05 31.33 27.02
N TYR A 89 -21.31 31.21 25.91
CA TYR A 89 -20.25 30.22 25.84
C TYR A 89 -19.34 30.50 27.03
N THR A 90 -19.34 29.59 28.00
CA THR A 90 -18.40 29.62 29.12
C THR A 90 -17.00 29.71 28.55
N ILE A 91 -16.23 30.71 29.01
CA ILE A 91 -14.84 30.91 28.61
C ILE A 91 -14.10 29.58 28.82
N GLU A 92 -13.35 29.12 27.81
CA GLU A 92 -12.68 27.81 27.82
C GLU A 92 -11.63 27.73 28.94
N GLN A 93 -12.07 27.32 30.14
CA GLN A 93 -11.19 27.03 31.26
C GLN A 93 -10.56 25.65 31.06
N PHE A 94 -9.35 25.65 30.51
CA PHE A 94 -8.41 24.56 30.69
C PHE A 94 -8.21 24.34 32.21
N GLY A 95 -8.65 23.19 32.73
CA GLY A 95 -8.45 22.82 34.13
C GLY A 95 -9.61 22.12 34.85
N GLU A 96 -10.82 22.05 34.26
CA GLU A 96 -11.91 21.26 34.86
C GLU A 96 -11.67 19.75 34.63
N GLU A 97 -10.96 19.11 35.55
CA GLU A 97 -10.76 17.65 35.58
C GLU A 97 -12.12 16.94 35.79
N GLY A 98 -12.44 15.98 34.91
CA GLY A 98 -13.63 15.14 35.03
C GLY A 98 -13.46 14.05 36.09
N ASP A 99 -14.58 13.41 36.46
CA ASP A 99 -14.56 12.32 37.45
C ASP A 99 -13.53 11.24 37.12
N ARG A 100 -12.72 10.88 38.11
CA ARG A 100 -11.93 9.65 38.09
C ARG A 100 -12.85 8.46 38.33
N ARG A 101 -12.80 7.47 37.44
CA ARG A 101 -13.69 6.30 37.44
C ARG A 101 -12.92 5.05 37.04
N ASN A 102 -13.34 3.90 37.58
CA ASN A 102 -13.10 2.60 36.93
C ASN A 102 -14.16 2.43 35.83
N TYR A 103 -13.80 1.82 34.70
CA TYR A 103 -14.75 1.46 33.66
C TYR A 103 -14.94 -0.06 33.66
N SER A 104 -16.20 -0.50 33.76
CA SER A 104 -16.62 -1.89 33.57
C SER A 104 -17.70 -1.87 32.48
N ILE A 105 -17.33 -2.24 31.26
CA ILE A 105 -18.18 -2.09 30.07
C ILE A 105 -18.51 -3.48 29.50
N PRO A 106 -19.78 -3.92 29.55
CA PRO A 106 -20.19 -5.17 28.93
C PRO A 106 -20.10 -5.04 27.41
N THR A 107 -19.72 -6.12 26.73
CA THR A 107 -19.61 -6.14 25.26
C THR A 107 -20.63 -7.08 24.62
N GLU A 108 -21.35 -6.61 23.60
CA GLU A 108 -22.30 -7.42 22.83
C GLU A 108 -21.60 -8.13 21.67
N MET A 109 -22.04 -9.35 21.32
CA MET A 109 -21.51 -10.11 20.19
C MET A 109 -22.24 -9.74 18.89
N HIS A 110 -21.48 -9.62 17.79
CA HIS A 110 -22.01 -9.27 16.47
C HIS A 110 -21.44 -10.19 15.37
N ASP A 111 -22.34 -10.71 14.52
CA ASP A 111 -22.09 -11.63 13.39
C ASP A 111 -21.09 -12.78 13.69
N ASP A 112 -21.13 -13.29 14.93
CA ASP A 112 -20.20 -14.25 15.54
C ASP A 112 -18.71 -13.88 15.47
N GLN A 113 -18.36 -12.69 14.96
CA GLN A 113 -17.00 -12.29 14.60
C GLN A 113 -16.44 -11.17 15.47
N TYR A 114 -17.29 -10.32 16.03
CA TYR A 114 -16.87 -9.12 16.76
C TYR A 114 -17.54 -9.04 18.14
N CYS A 115 -16.88 -8.32 19.03
CA CYS A 115 -17.40 -7.88 20.31
C CYS A 115 -17.43 -6.34 20.34
N ILE A 116 -18.52 -5.75 20.78
CA ILE A 116 -18.77 -4.30 20.70
C ILE A 116 -19.09 -3.73 22.08
N ALA A 117 -18.32 -2.72 22.49
CA ALA A 117 -18.59 -1.86 23.65
C ALA A 117 -19.32 -0.59 23.20
N TYR A 118 -20.54 -0.37 23.68
CA TYR A 118 -21.25 0.89 23.51
C TYR A 118 -21.03 1.79 24.73
N LYS A 119 -20.89 3.10 24.51
CA LYS A 119 -20.83 4.12 25.57
C LYS A 119 -19.71 3.84 26.58
N PHE A 120 -18.54 3.46 26.08
CA PHE A 120 -17.31 3.42 26.89
C PHE A 120 -17.03 4.81 27.47
N LEU A 121 -17.21 5.84 26.63
CA LEU A 121 -17.29 7.25 27.02
C LEU A 121 -18.60 7.80 26.44
N GLU A 122 -19.29 8.68 27.16
CA GLU A 122 -20.57 9.26 26.72
C GLU A 122 -20.54 10.78 26.88
N ALA A 123 -20.96 11.51 25.84
CA ALA A 123 -20.87 12.96 25.80
C ALA A 123 -21.68 13.61 26.95
N SER A 124 -21.06 14.53 27.69
CA SER A 124 -21.69 15.15 28.86
C SER A 124 -22.73 16.23 28.53
N GLU A 125 -22.86 16.64 27.26
CA GLU A 125 -23.90 17.58 26.81
C GLU A 125 -24.84 16.93 25.78
N THR A 126 -26.12 17.28 25.86
CA THR A 126 -27.18 16.70 25.01
C THR A 126 -27.42 17.47 23.72
N PHE A 127 -26.94 18.71 23.61
CA PHE A 127 -27.16 19.65 22.50
C PHE A 127 -28.65 19.92 22.17
N ARG A 128 -29.56 19.59 23.09
CA ARG A 128 -30.99 19.92 23.01
C ARG A 128 -31.21 21.32 23.57
N GLU A 129 -31.34 22.28 22.67
CA GLU A 129 -31.60 23.69 22.99
C GLU A 129 -33.09 23.96 23.25
N ALA A 130 -33.40 25.18 23.69
CA ALA A 130 -34.77 25.66 23.89
C ALA A 130 -35.59 25.83 22.58
N ASP A 131 -35.02 25.48 21.42
CA ASP A 131 -35.76 25.35 20.16
C ASP A 131 -36.52 24.02 20.04
N ASN A 132 -36.26 23.06 20.95
CA ASN A 132 -36.79 21.69 20.95
C ASN A 132 -36.50 20.91 19.64
N LEU A 133 -35.50 21.33 18.85
CA LEU A 133 -35.10 20.61 17.64
C LEU A 133 -34.09 19.52 17.97
N GLU A 134 -34.21 18.38 17.29
CA GLU A 134 -33.28 17.25 17.38
C GLU A 134 -31.88 17.70 16.92
N PRO A 135 -30.83 17.57 17.76
CA PRO A 135 -29.48 17.90 17.35
C PRO A 135 -28.95 16.89 16.31
N VAL A 136 -28.07 17.34 15.42
CA VAL A 136 -27.45 16.46 14.43
C VAL A 136 -26.15 15.89 15.01
N THR A 137 -26.08 14.58 15.22
CA THR A 137 -24.84 13.90 15.64
C THR A 137 -23.93 13.69 14.43
N LEU A 138 -22.65 14.01 14.59
CA LEU A 138 -21.61 13.51 13.69
C LEU A 138 -21.37 12.03 14.00
N ALA A 139 -21.85 11.14 13.15
CA ALA A 139 -21.61 9.70 13.26
C ALA A 139 -20.40 9.34 12.39
N THR A 140 -19.27 9.07 13.03
CA THR A 140 -17.99 8.85 12.35
C THR A 140 -17.25 7.62 12.89
N HIS A 141 -16.10 7.30 12.30
CA HIS A 141 -15.38 6.08 12.58
C HIS A 141 -13.87 6.30 12.50
N ALA A 142 -13.10 5.62 13.35
CA ALA A 142 -11.64 5.70 13.36
C ALA A 142 -10.97 4.35 13.60
N THR A 143 -9.68 4.32 13.32
CA THR A 143 -8.68 3.38 13.87
C THR A 143 -7.78 4.14 14.84
N SER A 144 -6.98 3.46 15.65
CA SER A 144 -6.12 4.08 16.68
C SER A 144 -5.06 5.04 16.11
N ASP A 145 -4.57 4.79 14.90
CA ASP A 145 -3.66 5.68 14.14
C ASP A 145 -4.33 6.98 13.66
N MET A 146 -5.65 7.12 13.79
CA MET A 146 -6.40 8.34 13.49
C MET A 146 -6.62 9.22 14.73
N ILE A 147 -6.00 8.92 15.88
CA ILE A 147 -6.21 9.63 17.15
C ILE A 147 -6.10 11.15 16.99
N ASP A 148 -5.08 11.61 16.26
CA ASP A 148 -4.87 13.00 15.81
C ASP A 148 -6.13 13.69 15.26
N ALA A 149 -6.93 12.99 14.47
CA ALA A 149 -8.19 13.51 13.93
C ALA A 149 -9.29 13.50 14.99
N VAL A 150 -9.41 12.41 15.76
CA VAL A 150 -10.43 12.20 16.80
C VAL A 150 -10.37 13.28 17.89
N GLU A 151 -9.17 13.68 18.29
CA GLU A 151 -8.94 14.78 19.24
C GLU A 151 -9.36 16.15 18.70
N ASN A 152 -9.16 16.36 17.40
CA ASN A 152 -9.48 17.63 16.74
C ASN A 152 -10.97 17.75 16.39
N MET A 153 -11.70 16.65 16.20
CA MET A 153 -13.14 16.65 15.86
C MET A 153 -14.00 17.54 16.80
N PRO A 154 -13.85 17.53 18.14
CA PRO A 154 -14.52 18.47 19.05
C PRO A 154 -14.29 19.96 18.77
N SER A 155 -13.18 20.32 18.11
CA SER A 155 -12.88 21.70 17.67
C SER A 155 -13.37 21.98 16.24
N LEU A 156 -13.68 20.94 15.47
CA LEU A 156 -14.15 21.06 14.08
C LEU A 156 -15.68 21.03 13.94
N TRP A 157 -16.37 20.30 14.82
CA TRP A 157 -17.82 20.10 14.81
C TRP A 157 -18.53 20.84 15.96
N ASP A 158 -19.72 21.36 15.67
CA ASP A 158 -20.49 22.27 16.52
C ASP A 158 -21.72 21.63 17.21
N GLY A 159 -21.86 20.32 17.12
CA GLY A 159 -22.89 19.52 17.83
C GLY A 159 -22.30 18.30 18.57
N PRO A 160 -23.13 17.28 18.88
CA PRO A 160 -22.68 16.02 19.45
C PRO A 160 -21.92 15.17 18.42
N ILE A 161 -21.00 14.33 18.89
CA ILE A 161 -20.18 13.41 18.10
C ILE A 161 -20.35 11.99 18.66
N SER A 162 -20.47 11.02 17.78
CA SER A 162 -20.44 9.59 18.09
C SER A 162 -19.40 8.91 17.21
N ILE A 163 -18.48 8.17 17.82
CA ILE A 163 -17.38 7.53 17.09
C ILE A 163 -17.27 6.03 17.39
N GLY A 164 -17.17 5.24 16.33
CA GLY A 164 -16.81 3.82 16.40
C GLY A 164 -15.33 3.62 16.15
N ILE A 165 -14.60 3.14 17.16
CA ILE A 165 -13.15 2.89 17.10
C ILE A 165 -12.87 1.38 17.04
N PHE A 166 -12.14 0.93 16.03
CA PHE A 166 -11.72 -0.46 15.97
C PHE A 166 -10.36 -0.64 16.66
N VAL A 167 -10.26 -1.64 17.53
CA VAL A 167 -9.04 -2.01 18.25
C VAL A 167 -8.73 -3.50 18.11
N ASP A 168 -7.46 -3.83 18.18
CA ASP A 168 -6.92 -5.18 18.30
C ASP A 168 -5.91 -5.25 19.46
N TYR A 169 -5.18 -6.37 19.57
CA TYR A 169 -4.19 -6.58 20.63
C TYR A 169 -3.15 -5.45 20.70
N HIS A 170 -2.63 -5.00 19.54
CA HIS A 170 -1.53 -4.03 19.46
C HIS A 170 -2.00 -2.59 19.68
N SER A 171 -3.24 -2.28 19.31
CA SER A 171 -3.84 -0.93 19.35
C SER A 171 -4.69 -0.65 20.60
N SER A 172 -4.77 -1.61 21.52
CA SER A 172 -5.65 -1.57 22.70
C SER A 172 -5.37 -0.41 23.68
N ASN A 173 -4.14 0.09 23.72
CA ASN A 173 -3.72 1.21 24.57
C ASN A 173 -4.43 2.54 24.26
N VAL A 174 -5.01 2.70 23.06
CA VAL A 174 -5.82 3.87 22.69
C VAL A 174 -7.00 4.08 23.65
N LEU A 175 -7.53 3.03 24.29
CA LEU A 175 -8.66 3.14 25.21
C LEU A 175 -8.28 3.80 26.55
N GLU A 176 -7.10 3.50 27.13
CA GLU A 176 -6.60 4.24 28.30
C GLU A 176 -6.42 5.72 27.94
N TYR A 177 -5.77 5.99 26.80
CA TYR A 177 -5.50 7.34 26.33
C TYR A 177 -6.78 8.16 26.11
N LEU A 178 -7.82 7.57 25.51
CA LEU A 178 -9.12 8.22 25.30
C LEU A 178 -9.85 8.49 26.63
N ALA A 179 -9.73 7.61 27.63
CA ALA A 179 -10.27 7.87 28.97
C ALA A 179 -9.55 9.05 29.66
N GLU A 180 -8.23 9.16 29.49
CA GLU A 180 -7.44 10.29 30.01
C GLU A 180 -7.81 11.61 29.30
N ILE A 181 -7.97 11.62 27.98
CA ILE A 181 -8.44 12.81 27.24
C ILE A 181 -9.85 13.21 27.66
N TYR A 182 -10.78 12.26 27.79
CA TYR A 182 -12.14 12.53 28.25
C TYR A 182 -12.16 13.08 29.69
N ARG A 183 -11.21 12.67 30.53
CA ARG A 183 -11.02 13.25 31.87
C ARG A 183 -10.42 14.66 31.82
N CYS A 184 -9.46 14.92 30.94
CA CYS A 184 -8.62 16.12 31.00
C CYS A 184 -8.95 17.25 30.00
N ASP A 185 -9.63 16.97 28.88
CA ASP A 185 -10.16 17.98 27.96
C ASP A 185 -11.70 18.06 28.04
N ILE A 186 -12.19 19.14 28.64
CA ILE A 186 -13.60 19.47 28.76
C ILE A 186 -14.31 19.57 27.40
N ARG A 187 -13.63 19.99 26.33
CA ARG A 187 -14.21 20.12 24.97
C ARG A 187 -14.48 18.74 24.37
N PHE A 188 -13.58 17.79 24.62
CA PHE A 188 -13.76 16.38 24.24
C PHE A 188 -14.92 15.77 25.05
N ARG A 189 -14.88 15.89 26.38
CA ARG A 189 -15.92 15.37 27.29
C ARG A 189 -17.34 15.83 26.95
N ARG A 190 -17.49 17.11 26.61
CA ARG A 190 -18.79 17.71 26.26
C ARG A 190 -19.41 17.11 25.01
N LYS A 191 -18.60 16.78 23.99
CA LYS A 191 -19.07 16.44 22.64
C LYS A 191 -19.00 14.95 22.28
N MET A 192 -18.04 14.21 22.82
CA MET A 192 -17.65 12.90 22.29
C MET A 192 -18.31 11.73 23.04
N THR A 193 -19.09 10.92 22.32
CA THR A 193 -19.47 9.56 22.74
C THR A 193 -18.57 8.57 22.01
N VAL A 194 -17.83 7.74 22.76
CA VAL A 194 -16.92 6.74 22.21
C VAL A 194 -17.49 5.34 22.38
N HIS A 195 -17.51 4.62 21.26
CA HIS A 195 -17.81 3.21 21.15
C HIS A 195 -16.57 2.51 20.59
N PHE A 196 -16.33 1.27 20.98
CA PHE A 196 -15.25 0.50 20.38
C PHE A 196 -15.67 -0.94 20.08
N ALA A 197 -14.96 -1.57 19.16
CA ALA A 197 -15.14 -2.98 18.87
C ALA A 197 -13.84 -3.66 18.48
N PHE A 198 -13.80 -4.97 18.67
CA PHE A 198 -12.66 -5.81 18.39
C PHE A 198 -13.11 -7.15 17.80
N ARG A 199 -12.22 -7.82 17.06
CA ARG A 199 -12.49 -9.15 16.49
C ARG A 199 -12.30 -10.23 17.55
N LYS A 200 -13.24 -11.17 17.62
CA LYS A 200 -13.14 -12.39 18.42
C LYS A 200 -11.97 -13.26 17.95
N SER A 201 -11.38 -13.96 18.91
CA SER A 201 -10.46 -15.07 18.67
C SER A 201 -11.19 -16.26 18.05
N PRO A 202 -10.51 -17.10 17.25
CA PRO A 202 -10.98 -18.45 16.93
C PRO A 202 -11.43 -19.21 18.19
N PHE A 203 -12.53 -19.95 18.07
CA PHE A 203 -13.13 -20.76 19.14
C PHE A 203 -13.61 -19.99 20.40
N GLN A 204 -13.56 -18.65 20.40
CA GLN A 204 -14.14 -17.82 21.45
C GLN A 204 -15.68 -17.84 21.41
N THR A 205 -16.29 -18.36 22.47
CA THR A 205 -17.75 -18.56 22.58
C THR A 205 -18.51 -17.40 23.21
N SER A 206 -17.84 -16.46 23.88
CA SER A 206 -18.43 -15.30 24.55
C SER A 206 -17.56 -14.05 24.40
N CYS A 207 -18.14 -12.88 24.57
CA CYS A 207 -17.42 -11.60 24.57
C CYS A 207 -17.06 -11.19 26.02
N PRO A 208 -15.83 -10.74 26.30
CA PRO A 208 -15.41 -10.38 27.66
C PRO A 208 -15.96 -9.01 28.08
N VAL A 209 -16.19 -8.81 29.38
CA VAL A 209 -16.37 -7.47 29.93
C VAL A 209 -15.03 -6.74 29.83
N PHE A 210 -15.05 -5.50 29.34
CA PHE A 210 -13.88 -4.63 29.33
C PHE A 210 -13.75 -3.92 30.68
N GLU A 211 -12.61 -4.12 31.34
CA GLU A 211 -12.26 -3.46 32.59
C GLU A 211 -11.08 -2.52 32.37
N LEU A 212 -11.20 -1.25 32.78
CA LEU A 212 -10.12 -0.28 32.82
C LEU A 212 -10.07 0.36 34.23
N PRO A 213 -8.99 0.15 35.00
CA PRO A 213 -8.86 0.75 36.32
C PRO A 213 -8.69 2.27 36.25
N GLN A 214 -9.05 2.94 37.34
CA GLN A 214 -8.90 4.38 37.50
C GLN A 214 -7.43 4.82 37.37
N SER A 215 -7.17 5.83 36.53
CA SER A 215 -5.84 6.43 36.43
C SER A 215 -5.44 7.18 37.70
N ASN A 216 -4.21 6.92 38.16
CA ASN A 216 -3.55 7.68 39.22
C ASN A 216 -2.96 9.01 38.71
N ARG A 217 -2.64 9.09 37.41
CA ARG A 217 -2.01 10.24 36.72
C ARG A 217 -2.87 11.50 36.89
N THR A 218 -2.31 12.64 37.26
CA THR A 218 -3.00 13.94 37.21
C THR A 218 -3.15 14.42 35.77
N CYS A 219 -4.09 15.33 35.51
CA CYS A 219 -4.17 15.94 34.17
C CYS A 219 -2.92 16.75 33.81
N GLN A 220 -2.17 17.27 34.79
CA GLN A 220 -0.88 17.94 34.55
C GLN A 220 0.19 16.96 34.07
N GLU A 221 0.31 15.80 34.70
CA GLU A 221 1.23 14.73 34.26
C GLU A 221 0.80 14.12 32.92
N PHE A 222 -0.51 14.00 32.66
CA PHE A 222 -1.02 13.60 31.35
C PHE A 222 -0.60 14.60 30.27
N PHE A 223 -0.87 15.89 30.41
CA PHE A 223 -0.45 16.89 29.42
C PHE A 223 1.08 17.03 29.29
N ALA A 224 1.85 16.77 30.36
CA ALA A 224 3.31 16.73 30.31
C ALA A 224 3.89 15.49 29.60
N SER A 225 3.13 14.40 29.51
CA SER A 225 3.52 13.15 28.81
C SER A 225 2.71 12.88 27.54
N TYR A 226 1.88 13.84 27.13
CA TYR A 226 0.86 13.72 26.09
C TYR A 226 1.39 13.24 24.73
N GLU A 227 2.44 13.89 24.21
CA GLU A 227 3.05 13.53 22.91
C GLU A 227 3.69 12.13 22.96
N LEU A 228 4.29 11.76 24.11
CA LEU A 228 4.88 10.43 24.30
C LEU A 228 3.80 9.36 24.30
N LEU A 229 2.73 9.55 25.08
CA LEU A 229 1.58 8.64 25.14
C LEU A 229 0.88 8.52 23.77
N ARG A 230 0.74 9.63 23.02
CA ARG A 230 0.20 9.66 21.66
C ARG A 230 1.07 8.87 20.68
N SER A 231 2.39 9.10 20.71
CA SER A 231 3.35 8.41 19.83
C SER A 231 3.46 6.90 20.09
N ALA A 232 3.05 6.43 21.28
CA ALA A 232 2.99 5.01 21.62
C ALA A 232 1.72 4.30 21.11
N ILE A 233 0.77 5.02 20.50
CA ILE A 233 -0.45 4.45 19.91
C ILE A 233 -0.13 4.00 18.49
N VAL A 234 -0.14 2.68 18.25
CA VAL A 234 0.01 2.09 16.91
C VAL A 234 -1.34 1.79 16.28
N GLY A 235 -1.41 1.81 14.94
CA GLY A 235 -2.60 1.41 14.19
C GLY A 235 -2.93 -0.09 14.37
N PRO A 236 -4.20 -0.50 14.19
CA PRO A 236 -4.57 -1.91 14.24
C PRO A 236 -4.02 -2.64 13.03
N PHE A 237 -3.48 -3.84 13.24
CA PHE A 237 -2.86 -4.65 12.18
C PHE A 237 -3.89 -5.51 11.42
N GLN A 238 -5.06 -5.74 12.02
CA GLN A 238 -6.16 -6.44 11.37
C GLN A 238 -6.91 -5.57 10.36
N LEU A 239 -7.54 -6.21 9.36
CA LEU A 239 -8.42 -5.53 8.41
C LEU A 239 -9.57 -4.78 9.11
N TYR A 240 -9.54 -3.45 8.98
CA TYR A 240 -10.48 -2.52 9.58
C TYR A 240 -11.92 -2.72 9.03
N PRO A 241 -12.93 -3.02 9.88
CA PRO A 241 -14.32 -3.19 9.45
C PRO A 241 -15.04 -1.83 9.43
N SER A 242 -14.71 -0.98 8.45
CA SER A 242 -15.15 0.43 8.44
C SER A 242 -16.66 0.64 8.38
N ASN A 243 -17.42 -0.31 7.80
CA ASN A 243 -18.88 -0.23 7.76
C ASN A 243 -19.50 -0.58 9.12
N LEU A 244 -18.96 -1.60 9.80
CA LEU A 244 -19.36 -1.93 11.18
C LEU A 244 -19.11 -0.73 12.12
N MET A 245 -17.97 -0.05 12.01
CA MET A 245 -17.70 1.12 12.87
C MET A 245 -18.66 2.29 12.62
N ARG A 246 -19.08 2.54 11.36
CA ARG A 246 -20.16 3.50 11.06
C ARG A 246 -21.48 3.07 11.70
N ASN A 247 -21.84 1.79 11.58
CA ASN A 247 -23.07 1.24 12.16
C ASN A 247 -23.09 1.37 13.70
N ILE A 248 -21.96 1.09 14.36
CA ILE A 248 -21.78 1.26 15.81
C ILE A 248 -21.95 2.72 16.21
N ALA A 249 -21.29 3.66 15.52
CA ALA A 249 -21.44 5.08 15.79
C ALA A 249 -22.90 5.56 15.65
N ARG A 250 -23.62 5.09 14.62
CA ARG A 250 -25.04 5.39 14.41
C ARG A 250 -25.98 4.79 15.46
N LYS A 251 -25.81 3.50 15.79
CA LYS A 251 -26.59 2.84 16.85
C LYS A 251 -26.32 3.48 18.22
N GLY A 252 -25.07 3.89 18.45
CA GLY A 252 -24.60 4.49 19.70
C GLY A 252 -24.89 5.97 19.90
N ALA A 253 -25.15 6.72 18.83
CA ALA A 253 -25.36 8.18 18.87
C ALA A 253 -26.52 8.60 19.78
N LEU A 254 -26.36 9.74 20.46
CA LEU A 254 -27.34 10.27 21.41
C LEU A 254 -28.53 10.99 20.74
N SER A 255 -28.45 11.24 19.43
CA SER A 255 -29.52 11.88 18.66
C SER A 255 -30.01 11.03 17.48
N ASP A 256 -31.23 11.32 17.06
CA ASP A 256 -31.95 10.54 16.05
C ASP A 256 -31.68 11.04 14.61
N ILE A 257 -31.08 12.22 14.43
CA ILE A 257 -30.61 12.74 13.14
C ILE A 257 -29.08 12.69 13.09
N GLN A 258 -28.53 12.02 12.09
CA GLN A 258 -27.14 11.56 12.08
C GLN A 258 -26.46 11.88 10.75
N PHE A 259 -25.39 12.67 10.77
CA PHE A 259 -24.54 12.90 9.59
C PHE A 259 -23.42 11.86 9.57
N ILE A 260 -23.37 11.03 8.53
CA ILE A 260 -22.38 9.96 8.41
C ILE A 260 -21.14 10.49 7.67
N MET A 261 -20.06 10.73 8.40
CA MET A 261 -18.83 11.34 7.89
C MET A 261 -17.63 10.41 8.06
N ASP A 262 -16.77 10.34 7.05
CA ASP A 262 -15.47 9.66 7.14
C ASP A 262 -14.53 10.45 8.06
N GLY A 263 -13.73 9.76 8.89
CA GLY A 263 -12.97 10.37 9.99
C GLY A 263 -11.82 11.32 9.59
N ASP A 264 -11.47 11.36 8.32
CA ASP A 264 -10.44 12.21 7.70
C ASP A 264 -11.00 13.51 7.08
N MET A 265 -12.31 13.74 7.17
CA MET A 265 -12.99 14.87 6.56
C MET A 265 -13.16 16.06 7.52
N ILE A 266 -13.05 17.27 6.98
CA ILE A 266 -13.18 18.53 7.73
C ILE A 266 -14.47 19.24 7.30
N PRO A 267 -15.52 19.29 8.17
CA PRO A 267 -16.81 19.92 7.84
C PRO A 267 -16.71 21.46 7.80
N SER A 268 -17.56 22.14 7.03
CA SER A 268 -17.67 23.61 7.00
C SER A 268 -17.95 24.22 8.38
N THR A 269 -17.59 25.48 8.61
CA THR A 269 -17.86 26.19 9.88
C THR A 269 -19.36 26.25 10.20
N GLU A 270 -19.73 25.98 11.45
CA GLU A 270 -21.12 25.94 11.98
C GLU A 270 -22.03 24.96 11.20
N PHE A 271 -21.52 23.76 10.86
CA PHE A 271 -22.24 22.77 10.06
C PHE A 271 -23.50 22.29 10.78
N ALA A 272 -23.37 21.85 12.04
CA ALA A 272 -24.47 21.27 12.81
C ALA A 272 -25.58 22.31 13.04
N ILE A 273 -25.21 23.52 13.46
CA ILE A 273 -26.12 24.65 13.70
C ILE A 273 -26.85 25.04 12.42
N LYS A 274 -26.17 25.10 11.27
CA LYS A 274 -26.80 25.46 9.98
C LYS A 274 -27.75 24.37 9.49
N ILE A 275 -27.42 23.10 9.66
CA ILE A 275 -28.20 22.01 9.09
C ILE A 275 -29.36 21.55 9.99
N LYS A 276 -29.27 21.75 11.32
CA LYS A 276 -30.30 21.37 12.31
C LYS A 276 -31.75 21.72 11.90
N PRO A 277 -32.08 22.95 11.45
CA PRO A 277 -33.47 23.31 11.15
C PRO A 277 -34.04 22.59 9.93
N ILE A 278 -33.28 22.53 8.83
CA ILE A 278 -33.74 21.88 7.60
C ILE A 278 -33.71 20.34 7.73
N ALA A 279 -32.78 19.80 8.52
CA ALA A 279 -32.75 18.38 8.84
C ALA A 279 -33.99 17.96 9.65
N ASN A 280 -34.40 18.73 10.67
CA ASN A 280 -35.63 18.46 11.41
C ASN A 280 -36.91 18.56 10.55
N GLN A 281 -36.89 19.30 9.44
CA GLN A 281 -38.00 19.39 8.48
C GLN A 281 -38.02 18.22 7.47
N PHE A 282 -36.87 17.61 7.17
CA PHE A 282 -36.72 16.60 6.13
C PHE A 282 -36.58 15.16 6.68
N ILE A 283 -35.90 15.01 7.82
CA ILE A 283 -35.53 13.74 8.46
C ILE A 283 -36.42 13.52 9.69
N ASP A 284 -37.66 13.12 9.46
CA ASP A 284 -38.72 12.95 10.48
C ASP A 284 -38.95 11.48 10.89
N GLY A 285 -38.09 10.57 10.42
CA GLY A 285 -38.17 9.12 10.64
C GLY A 285 -39.35 8.40 9.97
N LYS A 286 -40.06 9.07 9.04
CA LYS A 286 -41.27 8.55 8.36
C LYS A 286 -41.25 8.81 6.86
N SER A 287 -40.86 10.02 6.48
CA SER A 287 -40.62 10.46 5.12
C SER A 287 -39.33 9.83 4.61
N LYS A 288 -39.39 9.12 3.48
CA LYS A 288 -38.22 8.56 2.82
C LYS A 288 -37.41 9.63 2.10
N ARG A 289 -36.69 10.46 2.86
CA ARG A 289 -35.85 11.57 2.39
C ARG A 289 -34.52 11.53 3.12
N VAL A 290 -33.40 11.72 2.42
CA VAL A 290 -32.07 11.93 3.03
C VAL A 290 -31.45 13.23 2.54
N LEU A 291 -30.63 13.87 3.38
CA LEU A 291 -29.82 15.01 2.91
C LEU A 291 -28.46 14.52 2.41
N VAL A 292 -27.98 15.05 1.29
CA VAL A 292 -26.75 14.61 0.60
C VAL A 292 -25.71 15.72 0.60
N VAL A 293 -24.58 15.50 1.26
CA VAL A 293 -23.56 16.54 1.49
C VAL A 293 -22.54 16.59 0.35
N ARG A 294 -22.16 17.80 -0.08
CA ARG A 294 -21.11 17.98 -1.09
C ARG A 294 -19.72 17.84 -0.48
N ARG A 295 -18.93 16.94 -1.07
CA ARG A 295 -17.56 16.65 -0.66
C ARG A 295 -16.53 17.32 -1.57
N PHE A 296 -15.43 17.79 -0.99
CA PHE A 296 -14.32 18.41 -1.73
C PHE A 296 -12.96 17.84 -1.31
N GLU A 297 -11.92 17.99 -2.13
CA GLU A 297 -10.52 17.66 -1.81
C GLU A 297 -9.61 18.86 -2.10
N THR A 298 -8.67 19.17 -1.21
CA THR A 298 -7.76 20.34 -1.30
C THR A 298 -6.31 19.88 -1.35
N SER A 299 -5.45 20.55 -2.12
CA SER A 299 -4.01 20.25 -2.14
C SER A 299 -3.40 20.32 -0.74
N THR A 300 -2.59 19.31 -0.36
CA THR A 300 -1.87 19.26 0.92
C THR A 300 -1.05 20.54 1.15
N GLY A 301 -1.09 21.07 2.37
CA GLY A 301 -0.39 22.30 2.75
C GLY A 301 -1.00 23.59 2.17
N ALA A 302 -2.26 23.57 1.71
CA ALA A 302 -3.02 24.76 1.32
C ALA A 302 -4.21 25.01 2.26
N ASP A 303 -4.53 26.29 2.51
CA ASP A 303 -5.65 26.73 3.35
C ASP A 303 -6.95 25.95 3.07
N ILE A 304 -7.34 25.07 3.99
CA ILE A 304 -8.55 24.25 3.85
C ILE A 304 -9.78 25.16 3.98
N PRO A 305 -10.64 25.27 2.93
CA PRO A 305 -11.74 26.21 2.95
C PRO A 305 -12.87 25.75 3.88
N ARG A 306 -13.12 26.47 4.98
CA ARG A 306 -14.24 26.19 5.90
C ARG A 306 -15.54 26.95 5.59
N ASP A 307 -15.54 27.84 4.59
CA ASP A 307 -16.71 28.62 4.18
C ASP A 307 -16.84 28.74 2.64
N HIS A 308 -18.05 29.03 2.14
CA HIS A 308 -18.37 29.06 0.70
C HIS A 308 -17.57 30.09 -0.09
N ARG A 309 -17.17 31.22 0.53
CA ARG A 309 -16.39 32.27 -0.14
C ARG A 309 -14.92 31.86 -0.27
N LYS A 310 -14.34 31.22 0.75
CA LYS A 310 -13.03 30.56 0.66
C LYS A 310 -13.06 29.39 -0.31
N LEU A 311 -14.09 28.54 -0.28
CA LEU A 311 -14.24 27.38 -1.17
C LEU A 311 -14.29 27.81 -2.64
N LEU A 312 -15.14 28.78 -2.98
CA LEU A 312 -15.24 29.30 -4.34
C LEU A 312 -13.92 29.97 -4.78
N LYS A 313 -13.25 30.71 -3.90
CA LYS A 313 -11.91 31.27 -4.17
C LYS A 313 -10.87 30.16 -4.42
N SER A 314 -10.87 29.09 -3.62
CA SER A 314 -9.92 27.98 -3.73
C SER A 314 -10.14 27.16 -5.01
N LYS A 315 -11.41 26.89 -5.38
CA LYS A 315 -11.78 26.24 -6.65
C LYS A 315 -11.37 27.09 -7.86
N LYS A 316 -11.58 28.42 -7.81
CA LYS A 316 -11.11 29.37 -8.84
C LYS A 316 -9.58 29.53 -8.92
N LEU A 317 -8.85 29.15 -7.87
CA LEU A 317 -7.39 29.09 -7.84
C LEU A 317 -6.84 27.68 -8.12
N HIS A 318 -7.70 26.72 -8.49
CA HIS A 318 -7.35 25.32 -8.73
C HIS A 318 -6.58 24.65 -7.56
N LYS A 319 -6.93 25.04 -6.32
CA LYS A 319 -6.41 24.45 -5.08
C LYS A 319 -7.37 23.44 -4.43
N THR A 320 -8.68 23.62 -4.64
CA THR A 320 -9.73 22.72 -4.13
C THR A 320 -10.63 22.25 -5.28
N PHE A 321 -10.98 20.97 -5.27
CA PHE A 321 -11.75 20.29 -6.30
C PHE A 321 -12.91 19.51 -5.67
N GLU A 322 -13.87 19.04 -6.48
CA GLU A 322 -14.84 18.02 -6.01
C GLU A 322 -14.09 16.73 -5.62
N PHE A 323 -14.59 16.01 -4.63
CA PHE A 323 -13.89 14.86 -4.04
C PHE A 323 -13.55 13.77 -5.08
N HIS A 324 -12.32 13.27 -5.03
CA HIS A 324 -11.74 12.32 -6.00
C HIS A 324 -11.86 12.75 -7.50
N HIS A 325 -11.83 14.03 -7.86
CA HIS A 325 -12.05 14.49 -9.26
C HIS A 325 -11.14 13.84 -10.31
N ARG A 326 -9.95 13.37 -9.93
CA ARG A 326 -9.00 12.65 -10.81
C ARG A 326 -9.12 11.13 -10.77
N PHE A 327 -9.71 10.60 -9.70
CA PHE A 327 -9.67 9.17 -9.37
C PHE A 327 -11.01 8.46 -9.60
N PHE A 328 -12.11 9.07 -9.14
CA PHE A 328 -13.45 8.45 -9.19
C PHE A 328 -14.57 9.52 -9.24
N ALA A 329 -14.42 10.51 -10.11
CA ALA A 329 -15.37 11.64 -10.23
C ALA A 329 -16.84 11.19 -10.45
N ALA A 330 -17.07 10.07 -11.14
CA ALA A 330 -18.41 9.55 -11.40
C ALA A 330 -19.19 9.22 -10.11
N GLY A 331 -18.52 8.71 -9.07
CA GLY A 331 -19.19 8.32 -7.83
C GLY A 331 -19.49 9.47 -6.87
N HIS A 332 -18.83 10.61 -7.00
CA HIS A 332 -19.04 11.77 -6.12
C HIS A 332 -19.63 12.98 -6.85
N HIS A 333 -20.00 12.84 -8.12
CA HIS A 333 -20.62 13.93 -8.86
C HIS A 333 -22.04 14.22 -8.36
N ILE A 334 -22.35 15.51 -8.29
CA ILE A 334 -23.65 16.05 -7.89
C ILE A 334 -23.90 17.27 -8.77
N GLU A 335 -24.98 17.26 -9.56
CA GLU A 335 -25.31 18.31 -10.53
C GLU A 335 -25.57 19.68 -9.87
N ASN A 336 -25.73 20.74 -10.67
CA ASN A 336 -26.14 22.09 -10.22
C ASN A 336 -25.19 22.75 -9.19
N LEU A 337 -23.87 22.54 -9.33
CA LEU A 337 -22.86 23.11 -8.42
C LEU A 337 -22.79 24.64 -8.44
N ASP A 338 -22.93 25.28 -9.60
CA ASP A 338 -22.89 26.75 -9.69
C ASP A 338 -24.12 27.41 -9.06
N ASP A 339 -25.30 26.80 -9.20
CA ASP A 339 -26.54 27.25 -8.55
C ASP A 339 -26.53 27.02 -7.04
N TRP A 340 -25.87 25.96 -6.58
CA TRP A 340 -25.54 25.72 -5.17
C TRP A 340 -24.64 26.86 -4.63
N PHE A 341 -23.50 27.16 -5.28
CA PHE A 341 -22.64 28.29 -4.90
C PHE A 341 -23.37 29.63 -4.92
N ARG A 342 -24.19 29.89 -5.96
CA ARG A 342 -24.99 31.11 -6.09
C ARG A 342 -25.90 31.30 -4.88
N THR A 343 -26.63 30.24 -4.51
CA THR A 343 -27.57 30.30 -3.38
C THR A 343 -26.85 30.58 -2.07
N SER A 344 -25.80 29.81 -1.75
CA SER A 344 -25.04 29.88 -0.49
C SER A 344 -24.15 31.12 -0.32
N ILE A 345 -24.15 32.01 -1.31
CA ILE A 345 -23.45 33.31 -1.27
C ILE A 345 -24.45 34.47 -1.18
N HIS A 346 -25.67 34.33 -1.69
CA HIS A 346 -26.68 35.38 -1.73
C HIS A 346 -27.69 35.36 -0.57
N THR A 347 -27.86 34.23 0.11
CA THR A 347 -28.67 34.13 1.34
C THR A 347 -27.84 33.50 2.48
N ASN A 348 -28.38 33.54 3.69
CA ASN A 348 -27.92 32.76 4.84
C ASN A 348 -28.92 31.64 5.20
N MET A 349 -30.08 31.58 4.52
CA MET A 349 -31.14 30.61 4.79
C MET A 349 -30.84 29.29 4.09
N VAL A 350 -30.67 28.22 4.86
CA VAL A 350 -30.42 26.88 4.32
C VAL A 350 -31.66 26.38 3.59
N SER A 351 -31.44 25.85 2.39
CA SER A 351 -32.45 25.28 1.51
C SER A 351 -31.94 23.96 0.94
N THR A 352 -32.85 23.12 0.46
CA THR A 352 -32.56 21.83 -0.17
C THR A 352 -33.12 21.80 -1.59
N ASN A 353 -32.48 21.03 -2.48
CA ASN A 353 -33.02 20.70 -3.80
C ASN A 353 -32.98 19.18 -3.96
N GLU A 354 -34.07 18.58 -4.46
CA GLU A 354 -34.11 17.16 -4.79
C GLU A 354 -33.24 16.88 -6.03
N ILE A 355 -32.58 15.72 -6.05
CA ILE A 355 -31.78 15.24 -7.17
C ILE A 355 -32.12 13.78 -7.47
N SER A 356 -32.11 13.42 -8.76
CA SER A 356 -32.29 12.04 -9.20
C SER A 356 -31.09 11.17 -8.80
N TYR A 357 -31.34 9.91 -8.50
CA TYR A 357 -30.29 8.93 -8.22
C TYR A 357 -29.48 8.62 -9.51
N PRO A 358 -28.16 8.80 -9.54
CA PRO A 358 -27.36 8.62 -10.76
C PRO A 358 -26.86 7.17 -10.99
N GLY A 359 -27.12 6.24 -10.06
CA GLY A 359 -26.83 4.81 -10.20
C GLY A 359 -25.87 4.23 -9.14
N TYR A 360 -25.67 2.92 -9.19
CA TYR A 360 -24.96 2.11 -8.16
C TYR A 360 -23.50 2.51 -7.86
N LEU A 361 -22.84 3.26 -8.74
CA LEU A 361 -21.49 3.80 -8.51
C LEU A 361 -21.47 5.05 -7.63
N TRP A 362 -22.61 5.56 -7.16
CA TRP A 362 -22.70 6.78 -6.38
C TRP A 362 -22.35 6.55 -4.89
N GLU A 363 -21.41 7.33 -4.37
CA GLU A 363 -20.86 7.22 -3.03
C GLU A 363 -20.79 8.61 -2.37
N VAL A 364 -21.91 9.00 -1.74
CA VAL A 364 -22.07 10.31 -1.08
C VAL A 364 -22.26 10.14 0.42
N GLN A 365 -21.84 11.15 1.20
CA GLN A 365 -22.12 11.20 2.63
C GLN A 365 -23.52 11.78 2.87
N THR A 366 -24.26 11.14 3.77
CA THR A 366 -25.70 11.37 3.98
C THR A 366 -26.01 11.79 5.41
N ILE A 367 -27.04 12.61 5.56
CA ILE A 367 -27.71 12.87 6.84
C ILE A 367 -29.01 12.07 6.83
N VAL A 368 -29.14 11.18 7.82
CA VAL A 368 -30.15 10.13 7.91
C VAL A 368 -30.77 10.09 9.30
N HIS A 369 -31.91 9.40 9.43
CA HIS A 369 -32.50 9.07 10.72
C HIS A 369 -31.83 7.83 11.34
N ARG A 370 -31.93 7.65 12.67
CA ARG A 370 -31.47 6.43 13.38
C ARG A 370 -32.08 5.14 12.79
N ASN A 371 -33.30 5.22 12.28
CA ASN A 371 -34.06 4.06 11.77
C ASN A 371 -33.89 3.84 10.26
N ASP A 372 -33.17 4.72 9.55
CA ASP A 372 -32.89 4.55 8.11
C ASP A 372 -31.88 3.40 7.90
N PRO A 373 -31.84 2.74 6.72
CA PRO A 373 -30.93 1.65 6.41
C PRO A 373 -29.49 1.86 6.90
N TYR A 374 -28.83 0.78 7.32
CA TYR A 374 -27.45 0.77 7.80
C TYR A 374 -26.48 0.38 6.67
N ASN A 375 -25.17 0.66 6.83
CA ASN A 375 -24.18 0.16 5.88
C ASN A 375 -24.14 -1.37 5.96
N ALA A 376 -23.95 -2.07 4.84
CA ALA A 376 -23.70 -3.52 4.90
C ALA A 376 -22.29 -3.74 5.47
N ASP A 377 -22.21 -4.20 6.72
CA ASP A 377 -21.00 -4.30 7.55
C ASP A 377 -20.15 -5.54 7.27
N TYR A 378 -20.73 -6.54 6.63
CA TYR A 378 -20.03 -7.69 6.05
C TYR A 378 -19.22 -7.35 4.77
N PHE A 379 -19.31 -6.13 4.22
CA PHE A 379 -18.34 -5.67 3.21
C PHE A 379 -17.02 -5.28 3.87
N PRO A 380 -15.88 -5.76 3.36
CA PRO A 380 -14.58 -5.29 3.84
C PRO A 380 -14.36 -3.81 3.48
N SER A 381 -13.53 -3.13 4.28
CA SER A 381 -13.16 -1.73 4.00
C SER A 381 -12.57 -1.55 2.61
N ARG A 382 -12.71 -0.34 2.06
CA ARG A 382 -12.29 0.06 0.69
C ARG A 382 -13.09 -0.56 -0.46
N ILE A 383 -14.00 -1.52 -0.24
CA ILE A 383 -14.87 -2.08 -1.30
C ILE A 383 -16.35 -1.80 -1.01
N LYS A 384 -17.01 -1.04 -1.90
CA LYS A 384 -18.45 -0.68 -1.86
C LYS A 384 -18.95 -0.12 -0.51
N VAL A 385 -18.06 0.51 0.26
CA VAL A 385 -18.26 0.87 1.68
C VAL A 385 -19.48 1.77 1.91
N MET A 386 -19.50 2.99 1.37
CA MET A 386 -20.64 3.90 1.47
C MET A 386 -21.61 3.70 0.30
N HIS A 387 -21.13 3.25 -0.87
CA HIS A 387 -21.96 2.77 -2.00
C HIS A 387 -23.13 1.85 -1.54
N SER A 388 -22.85 0.88 -0.66
CA SER A 388 -23.87 -0.07 -0.17
C SER A 388 -25.05 0.63 0.52
N LEU A 389 -24.78 1.64 1.35
CA LEU A 389 -25.83 2.42 2.01
C LEU A 389 -26.62 3.24 1.01
N VAL A 390 -25.95 3.94 0.08
CA VAL A 390 -26.60 4.81 -0.91
C VAL A 390 -27.51 3.99 -1.84
N TYR A 391 -27.10 2.78 -2.24
CA TYR A 391 -27.94 1.86 -2.99
C TYR A 391 -29.10 1.31 -2.16
N ALA A 392 -28.87 0.94 -0.88
CA ALA A 392 -29.94 0.48 0.01
C ALA A 392 -30.99 1.57 0.26
N LEU A 393 -30.59 2.84 0.34
CA LEU A 393 -31.49 3.99 0.41
C LEU A 393 -32.32 4.15 -0.87
N CYS A 394 -31.70 4.06 -2.05
CA CYS A 394 -32.44 4.05 -3.31
C CYS A 394 -33.44 2.88 -3.37
N ARG A 395 -32.98 1.65 -3.09
CA ARG A 395 -33.83 0.45 -3.14
C ARG A 395 -34.96 0.52 -2.11
N ALA A 396 -34.72 1.11 -0.94
CA ALA A 396 -35.77 1.38 0.03
C ALA A 396 -36.77 2.48 -0.39
N GLY A 397 -36.52 3.21 -1.50
CA GLY A 397 -37.38 4.25 -2.05
C GLY A 397 -37.20 5.62 -1.41
N TYR A 398 -35.96 6.03 -1.10
CA TYR A 398 -35.65 7.36 -0.57
C TYR A 398 -35.31 8.36 -1.67
N THR A 399 -35.82 9.59 -1.55
CA THR A 399 -35.38 10.72 -2.38
C THR A 399 -34.18 11.43 -1.76
N PHE A 400 -33.31 11.98 -2.61
CA PHE A 400 -32.02 12.53 -2.23
C PHE A 400 -32.02 14.07 -2.37
N HIS A 401 -31.67 14.79 -1.29
CA HIS A 401 -31.83 16.24 -1.21
C HIS A 401 -30.51 16.95 -0.88
N VAL A 402 -30.00 17.80 -1.75
CA VAL A 402 -28.71 18.51 -1.53
C VAL A 402 -28.96 19.81 -0.77
N PRO A 403 -28.45 19.98 0.46
CA PRO A 403 -28.54 21.23 1.20
C PRO A 403 -27.52 22.24 0.68
N THR A 404 -27.89 23.52 0.70
CA THR A 404 -27.08 24.59 0.10
C THR A 404 -25.89 25.01 0.98
N HIS A 405 -26.06 25.16 2.28
CA HIS A 405 -25.10 25.92 3.12
C HIS A 405 -24.09 25.07 3.92
N VAL A 406 -23.91 23.78 3.60
CA VAL A 406 -22.94 22.90 4.26
C VAL A 406 -22.17 22.03 3.27
N PHE A 407 -20.92 21.74 3.58
CA PHE A 407 -20.02 20.87 2.82
C PHE A 407 -18.89 20.35 3.71
N ASP A 408 -18.09 19.41 3.20
CA ASP A 408 -16.89 18.87 3.85
C ASP A 408 -15.68 18.88 2.90
N VAL A 409 -14.47 18.77 3.46
CA VAL A 409 -13.21 18.85 2.70
C VAL A 409 -12.18 17.85 3.23
N HIS A 410 -11.55 17.10 2.33
CA HIS A 410 -10.38 16.25 2.57
C HIS A 410 -9.07 17.03 2.35
N GLU A 411 -8.03 16.78 3.15
CA GLU A 411 -6.67 17.26 2.86
C GLU A 411 -5.87 16.27 2.01
N GLY A 412 -5.30 16.77 0.92
CA GLY A 412 -4.66 15.96 -0.13
C GLY A 412 -5.65 15.61 -1.24
N ILE A 413 -5.14 15.57 -2.47
CA ILE A 413 -5.90 15.23 -3.67
C ILE A 413 -5.52 13.81 -4.09
N LYS A 414 -6.49 12.91 -4.21
CA LYS A 414 -6.19 11.51 -4.55
C LYS A 414 -5.81 11.38 -6.03
N HIS A 415 -4.59 10.94 -6.30
CA HIS A 415 -4.09 10.72 -7.68
C HIS A 415 -4.00 9.23 -8.07
N THR A 416 -3.88 8.34 -7.09
CA THR A 416 -3.86 6.87 -7.25
C THR A 416 -4.24 6.24 -5.92
N ASN A 417 -4.63 4.96 -5.93
CA ASN A 417 -4.50 4.14 -4.73
C ASN A 417 -3.02 3.96 -4.38
N THR A 418 -2.68 4.02 -3.08
CA THR A 418 -1.36 3.62 -2.56
C THR A 418 -1.13 2.13 -2.83
N ILE A 419 0.13 1.67 -2.75
CA ILE A 419 0.44 0.25 -2.99
C ILE A 419 -0.26 -0.63 -1.94
N TYR A 420 -0.30 -0.19 -0.68
CA TYR A 420 -1.14 -0.76 0.38
C TYR A 420 -2.61 -0.85 -0.05
N SER A 421 -3.23 0.26 -0.48
CA SER A 421 -4.64 0.26 -0.91
C SER A 421 -4.89 -0.70 -2.09
N LYS A 422 -4.00 -0.75 -3.09
CA LYS A 422 -4.10 -1.70 -4.21
C LYS A 422 -4.03 -3.16 -3.74
N ALA A 423 -3.13 -3.46 -2.81
CA ALA A 423 -2.97 -4.81 -2.26
C ALA A 423 -4.15 -5.27 -1.40
N THR A 424 -4.61 -4.40 -0.49
CA THR A 424 -5.77 -4.64 0.37
C THR A 424 -7.01 -4.91 -0.49
N ILE A 425 -7.25 -4.07 -1.50
CA ILE A 425 -8.35 -4.25 -2.46
C ILE A 425 -8.21 -5.60 -3.19
N ALA A 426 -7.08 -5.88 -3.84
CA ALA A 426 -6.92 -7.12 -4.62
C ALA A 426 -7.08 -8.41 -3.78
N HIS A 427 -6.68 -8.40 -2.51
CA HIS A 427 -6.90 -9.51 -1.58
C HIS A 427 -8.39 -9.63 -1.17
N GLN A 428 -9.06 -8.50 -0.92
CA GLN A 428 -10.46 -8.46 -0.50
C GLN A 428 -11.45 -8.69 -1.65
N GLU A 429 -11.12 -8.32 -2.89
CA GLU A 429 -12.02 -8.36 -4.06
C GLU A 429 -12.64 -9.73 -4.29
N ALA A 430 -11.85 -10.81 -4.15
CA ALA A 430 -12.34 -12.18 -4.33
C ALA A 430 -13.44 -12.59 -3.33
N TYR A 431 -13.36 -12.08 -2.09
CA TYR A 431 -14.40 -12.26 -1.08
C TYR A 431 -15.56 -11.27 -1.27
N ALA A 432 -15.24 -10.00 -1.50
CA ALA A 432 -16.21 -8.92 -1.54
C ALA A 432 -17.14 -9.00 -2.76
N MET A 433 -16.60 -9.28 -3.95
CA MET A 433 -17.42 -9.38 -5.17
C MET A 433 -18.29 -10.64 -5.18
N LYS A 434 -17.81 -11.76 -4.64
CA LYS A 434 -18.48 -13.07 -4.77
C LYS A 434 -19.31 -13.49 -3.56
N THR A 435 -18.89 -13.15 -2.34
CA THR A 435 -19.59 -13.57 -1.12
C THR A 435 -20.45 -12.44 -0.56
N ALA A 436 -19.86 -11.24 -0.37
CA ALA A 436 -20.61 -10.07 0.09
C ALA A 436 -21.53 -9.51 -1.00
N GLY A 437 -21.07 -9.46 -2.26
CA GLY A 437 -21.86 -9.03 -3.43
C GLY A 437 -23.12 -9.87 -3.62
N ASP A 438 -22.99 -11.17 -3.89
CA ASP A 438 -24.13 -12.09 -4.07
C ASP A 438 -25.12 -12.04 -2.88
N ARG A 439 -24.62 -11.93 -1.65
CA ARG A 439 -25.45 -11.75 -0.43
C ARG A 439 -26.24 -10.43 -0.50
N PHE A 440 -25.56 -9.31 -0.71
CA PHE A 440 -26.16 -7.98 -0.69
C PHE A 440 -27.21 -7.79 -1.79
N ILE A 441 -26.92 -8.24 -3.02
CA ILE A 441 -27.89 -8.17 -4.11
C ILE A 441 -29.15 -8.99 -3.76
N LYS A 442 -28.98 -10.20 -3.22
CA LYS A 442 -30.10 -11.04 -2.80
C LYS A 442 -30.93 -10.37 -1.69
N GLU A 443 -30.28 -9.80 -0.68
CA GLU A 443 -30.95 -9.06 0.39
C GLU A 443 -31.75 -7.87 -0.16
N MET A 444 -31.19 -7.08 -1.09
CA MET A 444 -31.88 -5.95 -1.72
C MET A 444 -33.03 -6.38 -2.64
N ASP A 445 -32.90 -7.48 -3.39
CA ASP A 445 -33.95 -7.99 -4.27
C ASP A 445 -35.10 -8.66 -3.51
N GLU A 446 -34.83 -9.34 -2.39
CA GLU A 446 -35.86 -9.93 -1.53
C GLU A 446 -36.56 -8.87 -0.65
N GLN A 447 -35.84 -7.85 -0.19
CA GLN A 447 -36.41 -6.78 0.65
C GLN A 447 -37.10 -5.67 -0.16
N TYR A 448 -36.63 -5.39 -1.37
CA TYR A 448 -37.07 -4.26 -2.21
C TYR A 448 -37.27 -4.66 -3.69
N PRO A 449 -38.22 -5.55 -4.01
CA PRO A 449 -38.39 -6.08 -5.37
C PRO A 449 -38.84 -5.03 -6.40
N GLU A 450 -39.63 -4.03 -5.99
CA GLU A 450 -40.27 -3.07 -6.91
C GLU A 450 -39.33 -1.97 -7.44
N THR A 451 -38.24 -1.68 -6.73
CA THR A 451 -37.32 -0.55 -7.02
C THR A 451 -36.11 -0.93 -7.88
N LEU A 452 -35.96 -2.20 -8.26
CA LEU A 452 -34.83 -2.68 -9.09
C LEU A 452 -34.74 -1.94 -10.44
N GLN A 453 -35.88 -1.60 -11.05
CA GLN A 453 -35.92 -0.88 -12.33
C GLN A 453 -35.51 0.60 -12.19
N GLU A 454 -35.73 1.22 -11.04
CA GLU A 454 -35.42 2.63 -10.78
C GLU A 454 -33.95 2.82 -10.36
N CYS A 455 -33.45 1.96 -9.47
CA CYS A 455 -32.07 2.02 -8.98
C CYS A 455 -31.06 1.30 -9.87
N GLY A 456 -31.54 0.48 -10.82
CA GLY A 456 -30.72 -0.38 -11.68
C GLY A 456 -30.23 -1.65 -10.97
N ASP A 457 -29.85 -2.65 -11.76
CA ASP A 457 -29.27 -3.89 -11.22
C ASP A 457 -27.77 -3.73 -10.96
N ALA A 458 -27.38 -3.81 -9.69
CA ALA A 458 -25.99 -3.77 -9.26
C ALA A 458 -25.15 -5.01 -9.65
N ARG A 459 -25.74 -6.04 -10.29
CA ARG A 459 -25.04 -7.11 -11.02
C ARG A 459 -24.59 -6.68 -12.43
N GLU A 460 -25.26 -5.69 -13.03
CA GLU A 460 -24.94 -5.16 -14.36
C GLU A 460 -23.91 -4.00 -14.33
N ASP A 461 -23.27 -3.76 -13.19
CA ASP A 461 -22.35 -2.64 -12.90
C ASP A 461 -21.17 -2.50 -13.88
N ILE A 462 -20.81 -3.59 -14.57
CA ILE A 462 -19.84 -3.64 -15.66
C ILE A 462 -20.58 -3.71 -17.01
N ARG A 463 -21.46 -2.74 -17.27
CA ARG A 463 -22.25 -2.66 -18.53
C ARG A 463 -21.32 -2.46 -19.74
N ARG A 464 -21.63 -3.15 -20.84
CA ARG A 464 -20.95 -2.95 -22.13
C ARG A 464 -21.39 -1.61 -22.71
N LEU A 465 -20.48 -0.66 -22.84
CA LEU A 465 -20.74 0.60 -23.53
C LEU A 465 -20.63 0.44 -25.05
N LYS A 466 -19.68 -0.39 -25.49
CA LYS A 466 -19.44 -0.69 -26.90
C LYS A 466 -18.71 -2.02 -27.05
N ASP A 467 -19.05 -2.78 -28.08
CA ASP A 467 -18.29 -3.95 -28.50
C ASP A 467 -18.20 -4.06 -30.04
N GLY A 468 -17.20 -4.79 -30.55
CA GLY A 468 -16.94 -4.89 -31.99
C GLY A 468 -15.63 -5.58 -32.34
N GLU A 469 -15.39 -5.85 -33.63
CA GLU A 469 -14.11 -6.37 -34.10
C GLU A 469 -13.02 -5.28 -34.10
N ILE A 470 -11.81 -5.64 -33.70
CA ILE A 470 -10.58 -4.86 -33.88
C ILE A 470 -9.48 -5.72 -34.50
N LEU A 471 -8.51 -5.09 -35.16
CA LEU A 471 -7.22 -5.74 -35.44
C LEU A 471 -6.27 -5.43 -34.29
N LYS A 472 -5.77 -6.46 -33.60
CA LYS A 472 -4.76 -6.31 -32.55
C LYS A 472 -3.44 -6.95 -33.00
N TYR A 473 -2.31 -6.28 -32.75
CA TYR A 473 -1.00 -6.90 -32.94
C TYR A 473 -0.75 -7.91 -31.82
N CYS A 474 -0.37 -9.12 -32.21
CA CYS A 474 0.00 -10.19 -31.29
C CYS A 474 1.43 -10.64 -31.61
N PRO A 475 2.41 -10.32 -30.75
CA PRO A 475 3.74 -10.90 -30.87
C PRO A 475 3.67 -12.42 -30.63
N GLY A 476 4.60 -13.17 -31.23
CA GLY A 476 4.62 -14.62 -31.16
C GLY A 476 5.97 -15.20 -31.59
N PHE A 477 6.33 -16.33 -31.00
CA PHE A 477 7.67 -16.93 -31.04
C PHE A 477 8.22 -17.14 -32.46
N PHE A 478 7.39 -17.59 -33.40
CA PHE A 478 7.79 -17.82 -34.80
C PHE A 478 7.35 -16.70 -35.76
N SER A 479 6.36 -15.88 -35.39
CA SER A 479 5.95 -14.69 -36.13
C SER A 479 5.04 -13.80 -35.28
N SER A 480 5.25 -12.49 -35.39
CA SER A 480 4.34 -11.48 -34.85
C SER A 480 3.37 -11.04 -35.94
N LYS A 481 2.07 -11.01 -35.66
CA LYS A 481 1.05 -10.65 -36.66
C LYS A 481 -0.16 -9.95 -36.08
N TRP A 482 -0.80 -9.13 -36.91
CA TRP A 482 -2.15 -8.63 -36.65
C TRP A 482 -3.14 -9.79 -36.68
N ARG A 483 -4.06 -9.81 -35.72
CA ARG A 483 -5.17 -10.77 -35.63
C ARG A 483 -6.47 -10.00 -35.44
N LYS A 484 -7.56 -10.46 -36.06
CA LYS A 484 -8.90 -10.06 -35.64
C LYS A 484 -9.13 -10.54 -34.20
N MET A 485 -9.69 -9.67 -33.38
CA MET A 485 -10.08 -9.93 -32.00
C MET A 485 -11.38 -9.18 -31.72
N TYR A 486 -12.19 -9.66 -30.77
CA TYR A 486 -13.44 -8.99 -30.40
C TYR A 486 -13.21 -8.14 -29.16
N ALA A 487 -13.33 -6.83 -29.28
CA ALA A 487 -13.16 -5.88 -28.18
C ALA A 487 -14.50 -5.56 -27.49
N VAL A 488 -14.43 -5.23 -26.20
CA VAL A 488 -15.52 -4.76 -25.36
C VAL A 488 -15.00 -3.63 -24.47
N LEU A 489 -15.63 -2.46 -24.53
CA LEU A 489 -15.46 -1.37 -23.56
C LEU A 489 -16.57 -1.45 -22.51
N PHE A 490 -16.17 -1.35 -21.25
CA PHE A 490 -17.05 -1.40 -20.09
C PHE A 490 -17.18 -0.05 -19.37
N SER A 491 -18.26 0.12 -18.59
CA SER A 491 -18.56 1.32 -17.78
C SER A 491 -17.45 1.74 -16.82
N ASP A 492 -16.68 0.77 -16.31
CA ASP A 492 -15.55 0.97 -15.39
C ASP A 492 -14.25 1.40 -16.10
N SER A 493 -14.31 1.74 -17.40
CA SER A 493 -13.15 2.10 -18.23
C SER A 493 -12.19 0.93 -18.54
N LYS A 494 -12.60 -0.33 -18.35
CA LYS A 494 -11.88 -1.48 -18.90
C LYS A 494 -12.17 -1.65 -20.39
N LEU A 495 -11.11 -1.70 -21.20
CA LEU A 495 -11.17 -2.14 -22.60
C LEU A 495 -10.55 -3.53 -22.70
N VAL A 496 -11.37 -4.54 -22.97
CA VAL A 496 -11.03 -5.96 -22.91
C VAL A 496 -11.18 -6.60 -24.29
N TRP A 497 -10.33 -7.57 -24.62
CA TRP A 497 -10.39 -8.26 -25.92
C TRP A 497 -10.41 -9.79 -25.79
N TYR A 498 -11.19 -10.40 -26.68
CA TYR A 498 -11.49 -11.83 -26.78
C TYR A 498 -11.01 -12.36 -28.15
N GLU A 499 -10.88 -13.67 -28.33
CA GLU A 499 -10.49 -14.25 -29.63
C GLU A 499 -11.69 -14.23 -30.59
N GLN A 500 -12.89 -14.50 -30.10
CA GLN A 500 -14.14 -14.46 -30.85
C GLN A 500 -15.29 -13.81 -30.05
N LYS A 501 -16.35 -13.40 -30.75
CA LYS A 501 -17.57 -12.86 -30.13
C LYS A 501 -18.30 -13.98 -29.37
N GLY A 502 -18.33 -13.88 -28.04
CA GLY A 502 -19.03 -14.84 -27.16
C GLY A 502 -18.11 -15.67 -26.26
N ASP A 503 -16.78 -15.53 -26.38
CA ASP A 503 -15.81 -16.16 -25.48
C ASP A 503 -16.09 -15.80 -24.00
N ARG A 504 -16.05 -16.81 -23.13
CA ARG A 504 -16.21 -16.62 -21.67
C ARG A 504 -14.96 -16.07 -20.96
N LYS A 505 -13.77 -16.18 -21.58
CA LYS A 505 -12.49 -15.75 -20.99
C LYS A 505 -11.77 -14.80 -21.97
N PRO A 506 -11.37 -13.59 -21.55
CA PRO A 506 -10.63 -12.67 -22.41
C PRO A 506 -9.19 -13.13 -22.61
N LYS A 507 -8.57 -12.65 -23.70
CA LYS A 507 -7.14 -12.80 -23.99
C LYS A 507 -6.30 -11.64 -23.45
N GLY A 508 -6.92 -10.63 -22.84
CA GLY A 508 -6.29 -9.48 -22.22
C GLY A 508 -7.21 -8.26 -22.18
N GLY A 509 -6.72 -7.17 -21.60
CA GLY A 509 -7.42 -5.90 -21.53
C GLY A 509 -6.58 -4.83 -20.84
N VAL A 510 -7.07 -3.59 -20.82
CA VAL A 510 -6.44 -2.43 -20.18
C VAL A 510 -7.45 -1.61 -19.37
N GLN A 511 -6.98 -1.04 -18.26
CA GLN A 511 -7.72 -0.07 -17.47
C GLN A 511 -7.41 1.35 -17.99
N LEU A 512 -8.25 1.89 -18.87
CA LEU A 512 -7.92 3.09 -19.66
C LEU A 512 -7.62 4.32 -18.78
N THR A 513 -8.29 4.44 -17.63
CA THR A 513 -8.05 5.51 -16.63
C THR A 513 -6.62 5.53 -16.08
N GLU A 514 -5.92 4.39 -15.99
CA GLU A 514 -4.53 4.36 -15.49
C GLU A 514 -3.50 4.74 -16.58
N VAL A 515 -3.78 4.33 -17.83
CA VAL A 515 -2.83 4.38 -18.96
C VAL A 515 -3.08 5.52 -19.96
N ILE A 516 -4.14 6.33 -19.82
CA ILE A 516 -4.55 7.35 -20.81
C ILE A 516 -3.40 8.27 -21.28
N ARG A 517 -2.54 8.70 -20.36
CA ARG A 517 -1.32 9.51 -20.56
C ARG A 517 -0.20 8.83 -21.38
N TYR A 518 -0.32 7.54 -21.64
CA TYR A 518 0.61 6.72 -22.40
C TYR A 518 0.00 6.19 -23.72
N ILE A 519 -1.24 6.60 -24.05
CA ILE A 519 -1.89 6.26 -25.31
C ILE A 519 -1.46 7.24 -26.40
N CYS A 520 -1.20 6.72 -27.60
CA CYS A 520 -0.95 7.50 -28.82
C CYS A 520 -1.88 7.03 -29.94
N VAL A 521 -2.34 7.97 -30.76
CA VAL A 521 -3.33 7.72 -31.84
C VAL A 521 -2.80 8.28 -33.15
N GLY A 522 -3.05 7.59 -34.25
CA GLY A 522 -2.65 8.03 -35.59
C GLY A 522 -1.13 8.18 -35.72
N LEU A 523 -0.69 9.23 -36.41
CA LEU A 523 0.73 9.56 -36.59
C LEU A 523 1.51 9.79 -35.28
N MET A 524 0.84 10.02 -34.14
CA MET A 524 1.52 10.16 -32.84
C MET A 524 2.09 8.83 -32.31
N THR A 525 1.65 7.69 -32.85
CA THR A 525 2.15 6.36 -32.51
C THR A 525 3.64 6.18 -32.81
N ASP A 526 4.19 6.91 -33.79
CA ASP A 526 5.62 6.90 -34.12
C ASP A 526 6.50 7.65 -33.11
N ARG A 527 5.90 8.26 -32.07
CA ARG A 527 6.62 8.90 -30.95
C ARG A 527 6.74 8.00 -29.72
N MET A 528 6.15 6.82 -29.72
CA MET A 528 6.24 5.90 -28.58
C MET A 528 7.67 5.32 -28.47
N PRO A 529 8.20 5.05 -27.26
CA PRO A 529 9.54 4.49 -27.09
C PRO A 529 9.75 3.12 -27.75
N VAL A 530 8.66 2.38 -28.00
CA VAL A 530 8.66 1.12 -28.76
C VAL A 530 8.17 1.36 -30.19
N LYS A 531 8.87 0.78 -31.17
CA LYS A 531 8.56 0.97 -32.59
C LYS A 531 7.19 0.38 -32.96
N ARG A 532 6.36 1.18 -33.63
CA ARG A 532 5.09 0.75 -34.23
C ARG A 532 5.28 -0.42 -35.21
N PRO A 533 4.43 -1.48 -35.17
CA PRO A 533 4.43 -2.54 -36.17
C PRO A 533 4.05 -2.04 -37.58
N ASN A 534 4.55 -2.74 -38.60
CA ASN A 534 4.09 -2.52 -39.98
C ASN A 534 2.57 -2.76 -40.06
N ILE A 535 1.86 -1.84 -40.72
CA ILE A 535 0.39 -1.88 -40.88
C ILE A 535 0.05 -2.83 -42.05
N PRO A 536 -1.06 -3.59 -42.01
CA PRO A 536 -1.52 -4.38 -43.15
C PRO A 536 -1.84 -3.51 -44.38
N GLU A 537 -1.69 -4.07 -45.57
CA GLU A 537 -2.08 -3.37 -46.80
C GLU A 537 -3.58 -3.03 -46.80
N GLY A 538 -3.91 -1.80 -47.24
CA GLY A 538 -5.28 -1.27 -47.22
C GLY A 538 -5.70 -0.57 -45.93
N ASN A 539 -4.94 -0.65 -44.82
CA ASN A 539 -5.23 0.07 -43.59
C ASN A 539 -4.41 1.37 -43.44
N SER A 540 -4.99 2.38 -42.76
CA SER A 540 -4.33 3.68 -42.54
C SER A 540 -3.60 3.76 -41.20
N VAL A 541 -2.48 4.49 -41.17
CA VAL A 541 -1.80 4.87 -39.90
C VAL A 541 -2.70 5.69 -38.99
N HIS A 542 -3.64 6.45 -39.55
CA HIS A 542 -4.60 7.26 -38.78
C HIS A 542 -5.55 6.42 -37.91
N HIS A 543 -5.73 5.12 -38.23
CA HIS A 543 -6.60 4.20 -37.50
C HIS A 543 -5.85 3.35 -36.44
N VAL A 544 -4.54 3.56 -36.27
CA VAL A 544 -3.73 2.85 -35.26
C VAL A 544 -3.75 3.57 -33.92
N VAL A 545 -3.88 2.80 -32.85
CA VAL A 545 -3.69 3.21 -31.45
C VAL A 545 -2.61 2.35 -30.82
N GLY A 546 -1.65 2.98 -30.16
CA GLY A 546 -0.70 2.33 -29.28
C GLY A 546 -1.02 2.67 -27.82
N ILE A 547 -1.27 1.65 -27.00
CA ILE A 547 -1.55 1.80 -25.56
C ILE A 547 -0.32 1.30 -24.79
N GLY A 548 0.52 2.21 -24.32
CA GLY A 548 1.66 1.87 -23.45
C GLY A 548 1.20 1.64 -22.00
N MET A 549 1.73 0.63 -21.31
CA MET A 549 1.38 0.40 -19.90
C MET A 549 2.15 1.30 -18.91
N ASN A 550 3.22 1.97 -19.35
CA ASN A 550 4.09 2.82 -18.52
C ASN A 550 4.86 3.86 -19.35
N SER A 551 5.73 4.63 -18.70
CA SER A 551 6.67 5.59 -19.30
C SER A 551 7.87 4.97 -20.03
N LYS A 552 7.80 3.69 -20.41
CA LYS A 552 8.62 3.06 -21.44
C LYS A 552 7.77 2.44 -22.58
N ALA A 553 6.45 2.55 -22.48
CA ALA A 553 5.48 1.83 -23.30
C ALA A 553 5.76 0.31 -23.38
N ASP A 554 6.14 -0.30 -22.25
CA ASP A 554 6.47 -1.72 -22.17
C ASP A 554 5.61 -2.45 -21.11
N PRO A 555 4.71 -3.37 -21.50
CA PRO A 555 4.33 -3.67 -22.88
C PRO A 555 3.54 -2.52 -23.53
N CYS A 556 3.46 -2.55 -24.87
CA CYS A 556 2.52 -1.76 -25.64
C CYS A 556 1.49 -2.65 -26.34
N HIS A 557 0.22 -2.26 -26.26
CA HIS A 557 -0.87 -2.91 -26.98
C HIS A 557 -1.24 -2.07 -28.21
N TRP A 558 -0.83 -2.57 -29.38
CA TRP A 558 -1.18 -1.99 -30.67
C TRP A 558 -2.53 -2.51 -31.15
N ILE A 559 -3.45 -1.58 -31.39
CA ILE A 559 -4.80 -1.80 -31.91
C ILE A 559 -4.94 -1.00 -33.21
N LEU A 560 -5.67 -1.54 -34.17
CA LEU A 560 -5.96 -0.96 -35.47
C LEU A 560 -7.47 -1.10 -35.72
N PHE A 561 -8.12 0.04 -35.92
CA PHE A 561 -9.54 0.13 -36.25
C PHE A 561 -9.76 0.04 -37.76
N SER A 562 -11.01 -0.23 -38.16
CA SER A 562 -11.37 -0.49 -39.56
C SER A 562 -11.51 0.77 -40.43
N SER A 563 -11.82 1.93 -39.82
CA SER A 563 -12.07 3.20 -40.50
C SER A 563 -12.03 4.38 -39.52
N ASP A 564 -12.08 5.61 -40.03
CA ASP A 564 -12.21 6.83 -39.21
C ASP A 564 -13.50 6.82 -38.37
N SER A 565 -14.63 6.42 -38.96
CA SER A 565 -15.92 6.31 -38.24
C SER A 565 -15.88 5.26 -37.13
N ASP A 566 -15.17 4.16 -37.33
CA ASP A 566 -14.97 3.13 -36.31
C ASP A 566 -14.18 3.68 -35.11
N ILE A 567 -12.97 4.22 -35.35
CA ILE A 567 -12.14 4.80 -34.26
C ILE A 567 -12.84 6.00 -33.58
N GLU A 568 -13.55 6.85 -34.31
CA GLU A 568 -14.37 7.94 -33.75
C GLU A 568 -15.47 7.38 -32.83
N SER A 569 -16.16 6.31 -33.23
CA SER A 569 -17.20 5.69 -32.42
C SER A 569 -16.65 4.99 -31.17
N TRP A 570 -15.39 4.53 -31.18
CA TRP A 570 -14.72 3.99 -29.99
C TRP A 570 -14.27 5.10 -29.04
N PHE A 571 -13.58 6.14 -29.52
CA PHE A 571 -13.13 7.23 -28.65
C PHE A 571 -14.27 8.08 -28.10
N THR A 572 -15.42 8.13 -28.78
CA THR A 572 -16.66 8.74 -28.26
C THR A 572 -17.16 8.06 -26.99
N GLU A 573 -17.07 6.73 -26.88
CA GLU A 573 -17.46 6.01 -25.67
C GLU A 573 -16.33 5.99 -24.62
N ILE A 574 -15.07 5.85 -25.05
CA ILE A 574 -13.89 5.92 -24.15
C ILE A 574 -13.83 7.27 -23.42
N THR A 575 -14.10 8.39 -24.08
CA THR A 575 -14.07 9.71 -23.42
C THR A 575 -15.17 9.92 -22.38
N LYS A 576 -16.24 9.11 -22.39
CA LYS A 576 -17.25 9.08 -21.30
C LYS A 576 -16.76 8.33 -20.07
N THR A 577 -15.76 7.44 -20.19
CA THR A 577 -15.17 6.67 -19.08
C THR A 577 -13.86 7.27 -18.57
N LEU A 578 -13.55 8.53 -18.87
CA LEU A 578 -12.31 9.22 -18.50
C LEU A 578 -12.57 10.54 -17.76
N PRO A 579 -11.66 11.00 -16.86
CA PRO A 579 -11.83 12.25 -16.12
C PRO A 579 -11.72 13.48 -17.03
N LYS A 580 -12.70 14.38 -16.99
CA LYS A 580 -12.74 15.59 -17.83
C LYS A 580 -11.48 16.45 -17.64
N PRO A 581 -10.80 16.90 -18.71
CA PRO A 581 -9.58 17.68 -18.61
C PRO A 581 -9.85 19.12 -18.15
N ALA A 582 -8.82 19.77 -17.58
CA ALA A 582 -8.91 21.17 -17.18
C ALA A 582 -8.87 22.11 -18.40
N ASN A 583 -9.68 23.18 -18.37
CA ASN A 583 -9.67 24.21 -19.40
C ASN A 583 -8.28 24.89 -19.48
N PRO A 584 -7.69 25.07 -20.68
CA PRO A 584 -6.41 25.75 -20.82
C PRO A 584 -6.51 27.24 -20.49
N PRO A 585 -5.46 27.85 -19.90
CA PRO A 585 -5.46 29.28 -19.58
C PRO A 585 -5.45 30.16 -20.84
N GLN A 586 -6.21 31.25 -20.83
CA GLN A 586 -6.15 32.27 -21.87
C GLN A 586 -4.85 33.08 -21.72
N ASN A 587 -3.91 32.92 -22.64
CA ASN A 587 -2.66 33.68 -22.66
C ASN A 587 -2.85 35.09 -23.22
N GLY A 588 -2.11 36.05 -22.64
CA GLY A 588 -2.08 37.45 -23.07
C GLY A 588 -1.19 37.72 -24.31
N PRO A 589 -0.97 38.99 -24.67
CA PRO A 589 -0.26 39.37 -25.90
C PRO A 589 1.20 38.90 -25.98
N PRO A 590 1.75 38.66 -27.20
CA PRO A 590 3.09 38.10 -27.36
C PRO A 590 4.22 39.08 -26.99
N GLN A 591 5.31 38.54 -26.44
CA GLN A 591 6.60 39.24 -26.34
C GLN A 591 7.59 38.72 -27.40
N GLY A 592 8.58 39.55 -27.75
CA GLY A 592 9.52 39.31 -28.85
C GLY A 592 10.63 38.27 -28.55
N PRO A 593 11.47 37.95 -29.55
CA PRO A 593 12.45 36.86 -29.47
C PRO A 593 13.62 37.15 -28.50
N PRO A 594 14.12 36.14 -27.77
CA PRO A 594 15.21 36.28 -26.80
C PRO A 594 16.61 36.32 -27.44
N GLN A 595 17.57 36.87 -26.69
CA GLN A 595 19.00 36.91 -27.06
C GLN A 595 19.77 35.68 -26.54
N GLY A 596 20.95 35.40 -27.15
CA GLY A 596 21.75 34.20 -26.89
C GLY A 596 22.59 34.21 -25.59
N PRO A 597 23.20 33.06 -25.24
CA PRO A 597 23.86 32.84 -23.94
C PRO A 597 25.28 33.43 -23.84
N PRO A 598 25.72 33.90 -22.66
CA PRO A 598 27.11 34.33 -22.43
C PRO A 598 28.10 33.16 -22.23
N GLN A 599 29.37 33.38 -22.57
CA GLN A 599 30.49 32.47 -22.26
C GLN A 599 31.06 32.72 -20.85
N VAL A 600 31.78 31.74 -20.31
CA VAL A 600 32.47 31.81 -19.00
C VAL A 600 33.98 31.78 -19.20
N THR A 601 34.72 32.60 -18.45
CA THR A 601 36.21 32.67 -18.47
C THR A 601 36.81 32.75 -17.06
N PRO A 602 38.09 32.35 -16.86
CA PRO A 602 38.60 31.89 -15.56
C PRO A 602 39.11 32.99 -14.59
N PRO A 603 39.45 32.64 -13.32
CA PRO A 603 39.69 33.60 -12.25
C PRO A 603 41.14 34.16 -12.17
N THR A 604 41.29 35.32 -11.53
CA THR A 604 42.56 35.98 -11.23
C THR A 604 42.87 36.03 -9.74
N GLN A 605 44.10 35.70 -9.34
CA GLN A 605 44.61 35.90 -7.97
C GLN A 605 45.24 37.31 -7.78
N GLN A 606 45.42 37.72 -6.52
CA GLN A 606 46.36 38.78 -6.13
C GLN A 606 47.20 38.32 -4.92
N GLN A 607 48.46 38.73 -4.87
CA GLN A 607 49.48 38.23 -3.93
C GLN A 607 50.00 39.32 -2.98
N ASN A 608 50.41 38.94 -1.76
CA ASN A 608 51.65 39.33 -1.03
C ASN A 608 51.53 39.04 0.49
N ASN A 609 52.58 38.73 1.28
CA ASN A 609 54.00 38.44 1.03
C ASN A 609 54.56 37.58 2.21
N GLY A 610 55.60 36.73 2.06
CA GLY A 610 55.84 35.67 3.06
C GLY A 610 57.21 34.96 3.27
N ARG A 611 58.30 35.27 2.54
CA ARG A 611 59.70 34.73 2.72
C ARG A 611 60.01 33.23 2.41
N TYR A 612 60.94 33.03 1.45
CA TYR A 612 62.08 32.06 1.35
C TYR A 612 61.92 30.56 1.76
N ALA A 613 62.53 29.55 1.08
CA ALA A 613 63.70 29.54 0.19
C ALA A 613 63.65 28.50 -0.98
N HIS A 614 64.77 28.30 -1.68
CA HIS A 614 65.01 27.51 -2.92
C HIS A 614 66.28 26.63 -2.77
N PRO A 615 66.79 25.85 -3.78
CA PRO A 615 66.21 25.12 -4.96
C PRO A 615 66.58 23.59 -4.87
N PRO A 616 66.61 22.69 -5.92
CA PRO A 616 66.40 22.76 -7.40
C PRO A 616 65.29 21.75 -7.89
N ALA A 617 65.20 21.12 -9.08
CA ALA A 617 66.08 20.92 -10.26
C ALA A 617 65.31 20.60 -11.59
N TYR A 618 66.03 20.21 -12.65
CA TYR A 618 65.60 19.88 -14.04
C TYR A 618 66.70 18.98 -14.71
N PRO A 619 66.65 18.45 -15.97
CA PRO A 619 65.93 18.83 -17.22
C PRO A 619 65.03 17.65 -17.78
N ASN A 620 64.67 17.43 -19.07
CA ASN A 620 65.05 17.94 -20.41
C ASN A 620 63.96 17.71 -21.52
N ALA A 621 64.24 18.11 -22.78
CA ALA A 621 63.47 17.85 -24.03
C ALA A 621 64.44 17.46 -25.20
N PRO A 622 64.21 17.55 -26.55
CA PRO A 622 63.13 18.19 -27.39
C PRO A 622 62.56 17.33 -28.58
N PRO A 623 61.60 17.87 -29.40
CA PRO A 623 61.05 17.28 -30.67
C PRO A 623 61.80 17.85 -31.93
N PRO A 624 61.36 17.75 -33.24
CA PRO A 624 60.07 17.33 -33.85
C PRO A 624 60.13 16.56 -35.22
N ASN A 625 58.98 16.43 -35.93
CA ASN A 625 58.92 16.23 -37.41
C ASN A 625 57.62 16.79 -38.06
N GLN A 626 57.45 16.72 -39.40
CA GLN A 626 56.49 17.52 -40.20
C GLN A 626 55.94 16.84 -41.51
N TYR A 627 55.32 17.63 -42.42
CA TYR A 627 54.74 17.38 -43.77
C TYR A 627 53.24 17.00 -43.85
N HIS A 628 52.28 17.84 -44.31
CA HIS A 628 52.04 18.63 -45.57
C HIS A 628 51.37 17.80 -46.71
N GLY A 629 50.37 18.27 -47.50
CA GLY A 629 49.59 19.55 -47.59
C GLY A 629 48.05 19.32 -47.54
N GLY A 630 47.12 20.04 -48.20
CA GLY A 630 47.12 21.17 -49.18
C GLY A 630 45.75 21.91 -49.21
N GLN A 631 45.33 22.61 -50.30
CA GLN A 631 44.08 23.43 -50.36
C GLN A 631 43.46 23.67 -51.78
N GLN A 632 42.24 24.29 -51.82
CA GLN A 632 41.64 25.24 -52.81
C GLN A 632 40.49 24.83 -53.80
N HIS A 633 39.73 25.85 -54.23
CA HIS A 633 38.51 25.92 -55.10
C HIS A 633 38.77 26.95 -56.27
N PRO A 634 37.87 27.25 -57.26
CA PRO A 634 36.66 26.59 -57.85
C PRO A 634 36.90 26.35 -59.39
N PRO A 635 36.16 26.83 -60.45
CA PRO A 635 34.72 27.07 -60.72
C PRO A 635 34.14 26.57 -62.10
N ASN A 636 32.79 26.58 -62.21
CA ASN A 636 31.88 26.78 -63.38
C ASN A 636 31.95 26.01 -64.75
N ASN A 637 30.73 25.61 -65.18
CA ASN A 637 30.15 25.47 -66.53
C ASN A 637 30.37 24.21 -67.43
N TYR A 638 29.42 23.25 -67.33
CA TYR A 638 28.50 22.68 -68.38
C TYR A 638 29.02 22.18 -69.77
N PRO A 639 28.33 21.24 -70.49
CA PRO A 639 26.94 20.77 -70.31
C PRO A 639 26.62 19.24 -70.44
N GLN A 640 25.34 18.89 -70.15
CA GLN A 640 24.54 17.68 -70.50
C GLN A 640 24.85 16.31 -69.85
N GLY A 641 23.80 15.58 -69.41
CA GLY A 641 23.91 14.20 -68.91
C GLY A 641 22.68 13.51 -68.26
N GLY A 642 21.74 14.24 -67.65
CA GLY A 642 20.59 13.66 -66.89
C GLY A 642 20.93 13.32 -65.42
N SER A 643 19.99 13.14 -64.49
CA SER A 643 18.51 13.12 -64.59
C SER A 643 17.79 13.83 -63.42
N THR A 644 16.61 14.40 -63.70
CA THR A 644 15.53 14.82 -62.77
C THR A 644 15.85 15.79 -61.61
N HIS A 645 15.43 17.05 -61.78
CA HIS A 645 15.01 18.05 -60.77
C HIS A 645 13.57 18.50 -61.18
N THR A 646 12.83 19.48 -60.60
CA THR A 646 13.19 20.72 -59.87
C THR A 646 11.97 21.28 -59.09
N THR A 647 12.20 22.04 -58.02
CA THR A 647 11.18 22.88 -57.33
C THR A 647 11.23 24.34 -57.85
N VAL A 648 10.10 25.00 -58.09
CA VAL A 648 10.03 26.41 -58.54
C VAL A 648 8.90 27.18 -57.85
N ILE A 649 9.12 28.47 -57.56
CA ILE A 649 8.15 29.43 -57.01
C ILE A 649 7.90 30.55 -58.04
N VAL A 650 6.64 30.88 -58.34
CA VAL A 650 6.16 32.01 -59.16
C VAL A 650 4.69 32.30 -58.72
N GLN A 651 4.12 33.51 -58.64
CA GLN A 651 4.60 34.89 -58.46
C GLN A 651 3.37 35.81 -58.24
N ASP A 652 3.51 36.97 -57.58
CA ASP A 652 2.41 37.94 -57.38
C ASP A 652 1.89 38.63 -58.65
N GLY A 653 0.60 38.98 -58.65
CA GLY A 653 -0.05 39.86 -59.63
C GLY A 653 -1.45 40.30 -59.14
N GLY A 654 -1.64 41.58 -58.82
CA GLY A 654 -2.87 42.09 -58.15
C GLY A 654 -3.85 42.84 -59.07
N GLY A 655 -5.06 43.17 -58.54
CA GLY A 655 -6.07 43.86 -59.38
C GLY A 655 -7.45 44.25 -58.81
N GLY A 656 -7.56 44.80 -57.59
CA GLY A 656 -8.63 45.74 -57.20
C GLY A 656 -10.09 45.27 -56.94
N GLY A 657 -10.78 45.95 -56.01
CA GLY A 657 -12.25 45.92 -55.88
C GLY A 657 -12.83 45.70 -54.48
N TYR A 658 -13.56 46.69 -53.95
CA TYR A 658 -14.34 46.65 -52.70
C TYR A 658 -15.49 45.61 -52.74
N GLY A 659 -15.99 45.02 -51.64
CA GLY A 659 -15.53 45.07 -50.24
C GLY A 659 -16.58 44.58 -49.20
N ASN A 660 -16.09 44.36 -47.97
CA ASN A 660 -16.81 44.05 -46.70
C ASN A 660 -17.45 42.65 -46.47
N ASP A 661 -17.50 42.29 -45.17
CA ASP A 661 -18.18 41.17 -44.50
C ASP A 661 -17.88 39.72 -44.93
N GLY A 662 -17.05 39.02 -44.13
CA GLY A 662 -16.83 37.58 -44.24
C GLY A 662 -15.98 36.99 -43.12
N TYR A 663 -16.47 35.91 -42.48
CA TYR A 663 -15.72 35.15 -41.47
C TYR A 663 -14.81 34.10 -42.13
N GLY A 664 -13.50 34.15 -41.82
CA GLY A 664 -12.62 32.98 -41.85
C GLY A 664 -11.70 32.78 -43.05
N SER A 665 -10.43 32.47 -42.75
CA SER A 665 -9.63 31.54 -43.56
C SER A 665 -8.68 30.73 -42.66
N ALA A 666 -9.15 29.56 -42.25
CA ALA A 666 -8.31 28.49 -41.75
C ALA A 666 -8.72 27.20 -42.48
N PHE A 667 -8.17 26.98 -43.67
CA PHE A 667 -8.24 25.69 -44.39
C PHE A 667 -7.06 25.61 -45.35
N GLY A 668 -6.29 24.52 -45.28
CA GLY A 668 -5.09 24.31 -46.10
C GLY A 668 -4.27 23.08 -45.70
N ALA A 669 -4.28 22.71 -44.41
CA ALA A 669 -3.73 21.45 -43.88
C ALA A 669 -4.82 20.52 -43.28
N ALA A 670 -6.06 20.67 -43.74
CA ALA A 670 -7.22 19.89 -43.33
C ALA A 670 -7.96 19.36 -44.57
N ALA A 671 -7.30 18.44 -45.29
CA ALA A 671 -7.79 17.83 -46.54
C ALA A 671 -7.74 16.28 -46.52
N VAL A 672 -7.45 15.68 -45.37
CA VAL A 672 -7.55 14.24 -45.10
C VAL A 672 -8.04 14.08 -43.65
N GLY A 673 -9.14 13.35 -43.42
CA GLY A 673 -9.63 13.03 -42.06
C GLY A 673 -10.29 14.19 -41.29
N LEU A 674 -11.44 14.69 -41.77
CA LEU A 674 -12.17 15.80 -41.13
C LEU A 674 -12.66 15.47 -39.69
N GLY A 675 -13.15 14.25 -39.47
CA GLY A 675 -13.57 13.78 -38.14
C GLY A 675 -12.38 13.47 -37.21
N THR A 676 -11.33 12.83 -37.75
CA THR A 676 -10.06 12.57 -37.06
C THR A 676 -9.45 13.86 -36.48
N GLY A 677 -9.58 15.00 -37.17
CA GLY A 677 -9.13 16.32 -36.70
C GLY A 677 -9.92 16.86 -35.51
N MET A 678 -11.25 16.74 -35.50
CA MET A 678 -12.08 17.11 -34.34
C MET A 678 -11.78 16.21 -33.14
N LEU A 679 -11.63 14.90 -33.38
CA LEU A 679 -11.30 13.92 -32.35
C LEU A 679 -9.93 14.24 -31.72
N ALA A 680 -8.91 14.54 -32.53
CA ALA A 680 -7.60 14.96 -32.04
C ALA A 680 -7.69 16.20 -31.13
N GLY A 681 -8.54 17.17 -31.46
CA GLY A 681 -8.80 18.35 -30.61
C GLY A 681 -9.37 17.99 -29.24
N GLY A 682 -10.36 17.09 -29.18
CA GLY A 682 -10.93 16.60 -27.92
C GLY A 682 -9.94 15.75 -27.11
N LEU A 683 -9.11 14.95 -27.78
CA LEU A 683 -8.13 14.06 -27.17
C LEU A 683 -6.88 14.79 -26.64
N MET A 684 -6.47 15.93 -27.25
CA MET A 684 -5.34 16.72 -26.75
C MET A 684 -5.49 17.18 -25.29
N GLY A 685 -6.73 17.44 -24.84
CA GLY A 685 -7.00 17.80 -23.44
C GLY A 685 -6.57 16.72 -22.43
N TYR A 686 -6.58 15.45 -22.85
CA TYR A 686 -6.16 14.30 -22.03
C TYR A 686 -4.66 14.00 -22.09
N GLY A 687 -3.86 14.83 -22.78
CA GLY A 687 -2.42 14.63 -22.95
C GLY A 687 -2.04 13.53 -23.94
N LEU A 688 -2.97 13.12 -24.81
CA LEU A 688 -2.76 12.03 -25.76
C LEU A 688 -1.66 12.35 -26.77
N GLY A 689 -0.59 11.56 -26.75
CA GLY A 689 0.65 11.81 -27.50
C GLY A 689 1.53 12.97 -27.00
N SER A 690 1.14 13.71 -25.95
CA SER A 690 1.91 14.89 -25.50
C SER A 690 3.13 14.53 -24.65
N MET A 691 3.08 13.43 -23.87
CA MET A 691 4.20 13.01 -22.99
C MET A 691 5.48 12.65 -23.76
N TRP A 692 5.38 12.41 -25.08
CA TRP A 692 6.50 12.15 -25.99
C TRP A 692 6.85 13.36 -26.88
N GLY A 693 6.28 14.54 -26.61
CA GLY A 693 6.52 15.78 -27.33
C GLY A 693 7.30 16.80 -26.50
N GLY A 694 8.60 16.95 -26.76
CA GLY A 694 9.47 17.80 -25.95
C GLY A 694 9.27 19.31 -26.14
N HIS A 695 8.53 19.95 -25.25
CA HIS A 695 8.77 21.34 -24.84
C HIS A 695 8.68 21.45 -23.31
N SER A 696 9.77 21.91 -22.68
CA SER A 696 9.90 21.95 -21.22
C SER A 696 9.52 23.32 -20.64
N PHE A 697 8.69 23.32 -19.60
CA PHE A 697 8.64 24.36 -18.59
C PHE A 697 9.10 23.74 -17.27
N GLY A 698 10.37 23.94 -16.91
CA GLY A 698 10.96 23.51 -15.63
C GLY A 698 11.06 24.65 -14.63
N GLY A 699 11.06 24.34 -13.32
CA GLY A 699 11.29 25.34 -12.27
C GLY A 699 10.87 24.95 -10.86
N MET A 700 11.72 24.19 -10.17
CA MET A 700 11.89 24.07 -8.70
C MET A 700 10.67 24.05 -7.76
N GLY A 701 10.61 23.03 -6.90
CA GLY A 701 9.84 23.02 -5.66
C GLY A 701 10.16 21.79 -4.82
N MET A 702 11.00 21.93 -3.78
CA MET A 702 11.28 20.86 -2.82
C MET A 702 10.09 20.68 -1.88
N GLY A 703 9.69 19.42 -1.63
CA GLY A 703 8.69 19.05 -0.63
C GLY A 703 8.88 17.59 -0.23
N MET A 704 8.91 17.30 1.07
CA MET A 704 9.07 15.94 1.58
C MET A 704 7.81 15.11 1.29
N GLY A 705 7.99 13.87 0.82
CA GLY A 705 6.90 12.93 0.55
C GLY A 705 7.45 11.64 -0.03
N GLY A 706 7.42 10.56 0.77
CA GLY A 706 8.08 9.30 0.42
C GLY A 706 7.38 8.51 -0.70
N GLY A 707 8.13 8.19 -1.75
CA GLY A 707 8.04 6.88 -2.41
C GLY A 707 9.15 5.96 -1.87
N TYR A 708 9.32 4.73 -2.35
CA TYR A 708 8.78 4.09 -3.57
C TYR A 708 8.75 2.55 -3.40
N TYR A 709 8.30 1.85 -4.45
CA TYR A 709 8.55 0.43 -4.82
C TYR A 709 9.10 -0.56 -3.77
N SER A 710 8.40 -1.68 -3.58
CA SER A 710 8.86 -2.89 -2.87
C SER A 710 8.44 -4.13 -3.69
N ASP A 711 8.37 -5.34 -3.10
CA ASP A 711 7.93 -6.63 -3.69
C ASP A 711 7.77 -7.71 -2.54
N ASN A 712 7.03 -8.84 -2.69
CA ASN A 712 6.77 -9.91 -1.67
C ASN A 712 7.33 -11.36 -1.81
N ASP A 713 8.39 -11.70 -1.07
CA ASP A 713 8.78 -13.11 -0.91
C ASP A 713 7.81 -13.98 -0.12
N THR A 714 7.58 -15.23 -0.58
CA THR A 714 6.81 -16.33 0.05
C THR A 714 5.26 -16.24 0.05
N THR A 715 4.64 -15.83 -1.07
CA THR A 715 3.35 -16.43 -1.55
C THR A 715 3.00 -15.96 -2.97
N VAL A 716 3.34 -16.75 -3.99
CA VAL A 716 2.94 -16.48 -5.39
C VAL A 716 1.58 -17.12 -5.71
N THR A 717 0.54 -16.30 -5.88
CA THR A 717 -0.79 -16.76 -6.29
C THR A 717 -0.87 -17.07 -7.79
N ASN A 718 -0.33 -18.22 -8.20
CA ASN A 718 -0.45 -18.72 -9.57
C ASN A 718 -1.92 -18.96 -9.97
N ASN A 719 -2.26 -18.64 -11.23
CA ASN A 719 -3.64 -18.50 -11.72
C ASN A 719 -4.39 -19.84 -11.91
N TYR A 720 -4.97 -20.41 -10.84
CA TYR A 720 -5.88 -21.56 -10.92
C TYR A 720 -7.25 -21.20 -11.53
N TYR A 721 -7.28 -21.02 -12.86
CA TYR A 721 -8.54 -21.05 -13.62
C TYR A 721 -9.11 -22.47 -13.62
N ASN A 722 -10.32 -22.62 -13.06
CA ASN A 722 -11.05 -23.89 -12.99
C ASN A 722 -11.55 -24.30 -14.39
N THR A 723 -10.77 -25.09 -15.13
CA THR A 723 -11.21 -25.77 -16.36
C THR A 723 -11.67 -27.20 -16.07
N ASP A 724 -12.97 -27.39 -15.91
CA ASP A 724 -13.56 -28.73 -15.88
C ASP A 724 -13.36 -29.42 -17.24
N SER A 725 -12.71 -30.59 -17.24
CA SER A 725 -12.51 -31.42 -18.44
C SER A 725 -13.15 -32.78 -18.23
N GLY A 726 -14.46 -32.85 -18.53
CA GLY A 726 -15.21 -34.11 -18.50
C GLY A 726 -14.90 -34.99 -19.71
N ASN A 727 -15.07 -36.31 -19.52
CA ASN A 727 -14.80 -37.36 -20.51
C ASN A 727 -15.36 -37.06 -21.91
N ASN A 728 -14.62 -37.53 -22.93
CA ASN A 728 -15.23 -38.42 -23.90
C ASN A 728 -14.20 -39.47 -24.35
N ALA A 729 -14.64 -40.73 -24.47
CA ALA A 729 -13.83 -41.84 -24.94
C ALA A 729 -14.61 -42.64 -25.98
N THR A 730 -14.04 -42.86 -27.16
CA THR A 730 -14.48 -43.92 -28.08
C THR A 730 -13.43 -44.22 -29.18
N ASN A 731 -12.89 -45.43 -29.10
CA ASN A 731 -12.70 -46.39 -30.19
C ASN A 731 -11.75 -46.14 -31.40
N THR A 732 -10.76 -47.06 -31.46
CA THR A 732 -10.40 -47.97 -32.59
C THR A 732 -9.48 -47.55 -33.74
N GLU A 733 -8.34 -48.27 -33.76
CA GLU A 733 -7.77 -49.06 -34.89
C GLU A 733 -6.80 -48.44 -35.93
N ASN A 734 -5.59 -49.03 -35.95
CA ASN A 734 -4.82 -49.53 -37.11
C ASN A 734 -4.26 -48.51 -38.16
N ASN A 735 -3.11 -48.69 -38.82
CA ASN A 735 -2.23 -49.87 -38.92
C ASN A 735 -0.74 -49.55 -39.27
N THR A 736 0.16 -50.50 -38.98
CA THR A 736 1.49 -50.82 -39.59
C THR A 736 2.45 -49.77 -40.22
N GLU A 737 3.70 -49.79 -39.71
CA GLU A 737 5.00 -49.95 -40.42
C GLU A 737 5.40 -49.11 -41.67
N ASN A 738 6.58 -48.47 -41.65
CA ASN A 738 7.82 -49.11 -42.16
C ASN A 738 9.13 -48.42 -41.68
N GLN A 739 10.31 -48.95 -42.06
CA GLN A 739 11.61 -48.67 -41.44
C GLN A 739 12.66 -47.92 -42.33
N ASN A 740 13.77 -47.54 -41.68
CA ASN A 740 15.15 -47.38 -42.19
C ASN A 740 15.50 -46.22 -43.14
N ASN A 741 16.31 -45.26 -42.66
CA ASN A 741 17.78 -45.41 -42.76
C ASN A 741 18.58 -44.45 -41.83
N GLN A 742 19.87 -44.73 -41.69
CA GLN A 742 20.88 -44.16 -40.76
C GLN A 742 22.12 -43.69 -41.59
N PRO A 743 23.27 -43.19 -41.03
CA PRO A 743 23.61 -42.67 -39.69
C PRO A 743 24.51 -41.38 -39.74
N GLN A 744 25.18 -41.03 -38.61
CA GLN A 744 26.44 -40.25 -38.48
C GLN A 744 26.45 -38.73 -38.85
N GLN A 745 27.33 -37.87 -38.32
CA GLN A 745 28.06 -37.80 -37.03
C GLN A 745 28.55 -36.35 -36.78
N GLU A 746 28.43 -35.89 -35.54
CA GLU A 746 29.42 -35.18 -34.68
C GLU A 746 30.53 -34.25 -35.26
N ASP A 747 30.58 -33.04 -34.67
CA ASP A 747 31.75 -32.24 -34.25
C ASP A 747 32.77 -31.75 -35.31
N ASN A 748 33.58 -30.68 -35.10
CA ASN A 748 34.16 -30.16 -33.84
C ASN A 748 34.73 -28.71 -33.98
N GLN A 749 35.27 -28.19 -32.88
CA GLN A 749 36.38 -27.22 -32.71
C GLN A 749 36.14 -25.70 -32.58
N ASN A 750 36.29 -25.24 -31.32
CA ASN A 750 37.28 -24.25 -30.80
C ASN A 750 37.29 -22.81 -31.38
N ALA A 751 37.33 -21.71 -30.61
CA ALA A 751 38.15 -21.39 -29.43
C ALA A 751 37.69 -20.01 -28.83
N GLU A 752 38.12 -19.45 -27.70
CA GLU A 752 38.68 -19.82 -26.39
C GLU A 752 39.19 -18.49 -25.74
N GLN A 753 39.23 -18.37 -24.39
CA GLN A 753 39.93 -17.33 -23.58
C GLN A 753 39.39 -15.87 -23.54
N GLY A 754 39.54 -15.16 -22.38
CA GLY A 754 39.55 -13.67 -22.37
C GLY A 754 39.09 -12.85 -21.12
N ASN A 755 39.40 -13.24 -19.88
CA ASN A 755 39.08 -12.55 -18.60
C ASN A 755 39.12 -10.98 -18.55
N ASP A 756 38.12 -10.36 -17.88
CA ASP A 756 38.15 -9.72 -16.52
C ASP A 756 39.45 -9.02 -15.97
N PRO A 757 39.40 -8.20 -14.89
CA PRO A 757 38.43 -7.13 -14.48
C PRO A 757 39.09 -5.89 -13.76
N TYR A 758 38.42 -4.71 -13.68
CA TYR A 758 38.79 -3.54 -12.81
C TYR A 758 37.62 -2.50 -12.74
N ASP A 759 37.42 -1.63 -11.74
CA ASP A 759 37.78 -1.55 -10.29
C ASP A 759 36.84 -0.52 -9.58
N SER A 760 37.14 -0.16 -8.34
CA SER A 760 36.32 0.43 -7.29
C SER A 760 36.54 1.94 -7.02
N GLY A 761 35.71 2.52 -6.13
CA GLY A 761 35.80 3.90 -5.63
C GLY A 761 34.51 4.34 -4.92
N ASN A 762 34.29 4.10 -3.62
CA ASN A 762 34.99 4.55 -2.40
C ASN A 762 34.49 5.91 -1.85
N TYR A 763 33.66 5.83 -0.81
CA TYR A 763 33.46 6.82 0.26
C TYR A 763 33.24 6.01 1.56
N GLY A 764 33.65 6.45 2.75
CA GLY A 764 34.29 7.72 3.11
C GLY A 764 34.06 8.02 4.59
N GLU A 765 34.69 7.26 5.48
CA GLU A 765 34.49 7.27 6.94
C GLU A 765 35.07 8.53 7.63
N GLN A 766 34.39 9.03 8.67
CA GLN A 766 34.96 10.04 9.59
C GLN A 766 34.19 10.13 10.92
N ASP A 767 34.91 10.08 12.04
CA ASP A 767 34.40 10.08 13.42
C ASP A 767 33.92 11.43 13.95
N TYR A 768 33.03 11.38 14.95
CA TYR A 768 33.07 12.04 16.28
C TYR A 768 31.89 11.41 17.08
N GLY A 769 31.98 10.87 18.31
CA GLY A 769 32.78 11.26 19.47
C GLY A 769 31.98 12.28 20.32
N GLY A 770 31.62 12.06 21.59
CA GLY A 770 31.80 10.91 22.50
C GLY A 770 31.67 11.37 23.97
N TYR A 771 31.14 10.53 24.87
CA TYR A 771 30.96 10.78 26.32
C TYR A 771 29.90 11.87 26.65
N ASP A 772 29.33 11.98 27.86
CA ASP A 772 29.74 11.44 29.17
C ASP A 772 28.53 11.06 30.08
N ALA A 773 28.79 10.50 31.26
CA ALA A 773 27.82 9.78 32.10
C ALA A 773 27.13 10.59 33.24
N GLY A 774 26.02 10.04 33.74
CA GLY A 774 25.35 10.47 34.97
C GLY A 774 23.92 9.90 35.11
N GLY A 775 23.55 9.08 36.10
CA GLY A 775 24.35 8.48 37.19
C GLY A 775 23.76 8.76 38.58
N TYR A 776 22.63 8.14 38.91
CA TYR A 776 22.03 8.10 40.25
C TYR A 776 21.55 6.68 40.57
N ASP A 777 21.41 6.35 41.86
CA ASP A 777 21.70 5.01 42.40
C ASP A 777 20.74 4.58 43.54
N ALA A 778 20.82 3.30 43.93
CA ALA A 778 20.10 2.58 44.99
C ALA A 778 18.59 2.32 44.78
N GLY A 779 18.03 1.17 45.20
CA GLY A 779 18.64 -0.05 45.79
C GLY A 779 17.70 -1.25 45.59
N ASP A 780 18.22 -2.39 45.16
CA ASP A 780 18.71 -3.49 46.04
C ASP A 780 17.58 -4.26 46.75
N PHE A 781 17.33 -5.49 46.26
CA PHE A 781 16.89 -6.61 47.09
C PHE A 781 17.31 -7.96 46.47
N GLY A 782 18.37 -8.56 47.02
CA GLY A 782 18.52 -10.02 47.12
C GLY A 782 18.85 -10.81 45.84
N GLY A 783 20.14 -11.06 45.61
CA GLY A 783 20.60 -12.09 44.68
C GLY A 783 20.43 -13.53 45.24
N GLY A 784 20.48 -14.52 44.35
CA GLY A 784 20.45 -15.95 44.72
C GLY A 784 21.14 -16.83 43.68
N ASP A 785 22.30 -17.38 44.03
CA ASP A 785 23.03 -18.36 43.23
C ASP A 785 22.25 -19.69 43.11
N TYR A 786 21.88 -20.09 41.89
CA TYR A 786 21.61 -21.49 41.55
C TYR A 786 22.10 -21.82 40.13
N GLY A 787 23.40 -22.12 40.02
CA GLY A 787 23.90 -22.91 38.89
C GLY A 787 23.39 -24.35 39.02
N GLY A 788 22.61 -24.82 38.03
CA GLY A 788 22.06 -26.17 38.03
C GLY A 788 21.67 -26.63 36.63
N GLY A 789 22.44 -27.54 36.06
CA GLY A 789 22.02 -28.26 34.85
C GLY A 789 20.90 -29.25 35.20
N GLY A 790 19.78 -29.18 34.48
CA GLY A 790 18.65 -30.10 34.64
C GLY A 790 18.34 -30.83 33.34
N ASP A 791 18.36 -32.15 33.37
CA ASP A 791 17.98 -32.99 32.23
C ASP A 791 16.49 -32.86 31.92
N TYR A 792 16.13 -32.32 30.77
CA TYR A 792 14.81 -32.52 30.17
C TYR A 792 14.72 -33.84 29.38
N GLY A 793 15.37 -34.89 29.92
CA GLY A 793 15.27 -36.28 29.47
C GLY A 793 14.06 -37.00 30.07
N GLY A 794 12.87 -36.40 29.94
CA GLY A 794 11.64 -36.86 30.60
C GLY A 794 10.64 -37.52 29.64
N GLY A 795 10.84 -38.80 29.31
CA GLY A 795 9.84 -39.59 28.60
C GLY A 795 8.65 -39.93 29.50
N GLY A 796 7.57 -39.14 29.43
CA GLY A 796 6.32 -39.38 30.15
C GLY A 796 5.17 -39.72 29.21
N ASP A 797 4.44 -40.81 29.50
CA ASP A 797 3.30 -41.26 28.70
C ASP A 797 2.12 -40.28 28.74
N TYR A 798 2.00 -39.46 27.69
CA TYR A 798 0.76 -38.79 27.32
C TYR A 798 0.20 -39.38 26.03
N GLY A 799 0.00 -40.70 26.03
CA GLY A 799 -0.72 -41.45 25.00
C GLY A 799 -2.22 -41.13 25.00
N GLY A 800 -2.59 -39.89 24.67
CA GLY A 800 -3.96 -39.37 24.62
C GLY A 800 -4.81 -39.90 23.46
N GLY A 801 -4.43 -41.02 22.84
CA GLY A 801 -5.12 -41.66 21.71
C GLY A 801 -6.42 -42.34 22.13
N GLY A 802 -7.39 -41.57 22.61
CA GLY A 802 -8.66 -42.03 23.16
C GLY A 802 -9.66 -42.53 22.13
N ASP A 803 -9.33 -43.61 21.40
CA ASP A 803 -10.31 -44.35 20.58
C ASP A 803 -11.11 -45.35 21.45
N TYR A 804 -11.99 -44.79 22.30
CA TYR A 804 -13.09 -45.53 22.91
C TYR A 804 -14.39 -45.18 22.19
N GLY A 805 -15.08 -46.20 21.68
CA GLY A 805 -16.18 -46.04 20.72
C GLY A 805 -17.32 -45.15 21.22
N GLY A 806 -17.40 -43.93 20.67
CA GLY A 806 -18.46 -42.97 20.91
C GLY A 806 -18.45 -41.83 19.88
N GLY A 807 -19.62 -41.41 19.42
CA GLY A 807 -19.77 -40.40 18.36
C GLY A 807 -19.53 -38.95 18.77
N GLY A 808 -18.50 -38.69 19.58
CA GLY A 808 -18.14 -37.34 20.08
C GLY A 808 -17.00 -36.69 19.31
N ASP A 809 -16.93 -35.35 19.41
CA ASP A 809 -15.91 -34.46 18.82
C ASP A 809 -14.46 -34.79 19.21
N TRP A 810 -13.50 -34.19 18.52
CA TRP A 810 -12.13 -34.06 19.03
C TRP A 810 -12.06 -32.92 20.04
N ILE A 811 -11.53 -33.19 21.24
CA ILE A 811 -11.34 -32.19 22.30
C ILE A 811 -9.84 -31.91 22.42
N ILE A 812 -9.43 -30.66 22.21
CA ILE A 812 -8.03 -30.22 22.24
C ILE A 812 -7.86 -29.12 23.28
N HIS A 813 -7.12 -29.41 24.34
CA HIS A 813 -6.69 -28.38 25.29
C HIS A 813 -5.61 -27.51 24.63
N THR A 814 -5.77 -26.19 24.66
CA THR A 814 -4.82 -25.26 24.04
C THR A 814 -4.06 -24.44 25.09
N GLN A 815 -2.79 -24.18 24.83
CA GLN A 815 -1.84 -23.56 25.77
C GLN A 815 -1.51 -22.12 25.32
N ILE A 816 -1.34 -21.19 26.26
CA ILE A 816 -0.99 -19.79 25.96
C ILE A 816 0.50 -19.62 25.69
N HIS A 817 0.87 -18.76 24.74
CA HIS A 817 2.25 -18.46 24.34
C HIS A 817 2.47 -16.95 24.10
N GLU A 818 3.56 -16.39 24.64
CA GLU A 818 3.93 -14.95 24.62
C GLU A 818 2.73 -13.99 24.86
N GLU A 819 1.78 -14.38 25.72
CA GLU A 819 0.51 -13.70 26.03
C GLU A 819 -0.33 -13.31 24.79
N GLN A 820 -0.12 -13.98 23.66
CA GLN A 820 -0.67 -13.57 22.35
C GLN A 820 -1.33 -14.70 21.57
N PHE A 821 -0.91 -15.95 21.79
CA PHE A 821 -1.34 -17.09 20.98
C PHE A 821 -1.84 -18.24 21.84
N CYS A 822 -2.80 -18.98 21.30
CA CYS A 822 -3.20 -20.28 21.83
C CYS A 822 -2.73 -21.38 20.87
N ILE A 823 -2.04 -22.39 21.40
CA ILE A 823 -1.45 -23.50 20.65
C ILE A 823 -2.15 -24.81 21.00
N GLY A 824 -2.66 -25.51 19.99
CA GLY A 824 -3.18 -26.88 20.08
C GLY A 824 -2.24 -27.87 19.40
N TYR A 825 -1.59 -28.72 20.20
CA TYR A 825 -0.75 -29.80 19.68
C TYR A 825 -1.56 -31.07 19.37
N ASN A 826 -1.06 -31.93 18.47
CA ASN A 826 -1.55 -33.29 18.24
C ASN A 826 -3.04 -33.36 17.88
N PHE A 827 -3.57 -32.37 17.14
CA PHE A 827 -4.96 -32.40 16.66
C PHE A 827 -5.20 -33.60 15.74
N LEU A 828 -4.21 -33.91 14.89
CA LEU A 828 -4.10 -35.15 14.15
C LEU A 828 -2.68 -35.66 14.33
N GLU A 829 -2.49 -36.96 14.51
CA GLU A 829 -1.18 -37.59 14.69
C GLU A 829 -0.91 -38.62 13.60
N ALA A 830 0.32 -38.65 13.09
CA ALA A 830 0.79 -39.68 12.17
C ALA A 830 0.68 -41.08 12.82
N SER A 831 0.11 -42.06 12.11
CA SER A 831 -0.01 -43.44 12.62
C SER A 831 1.30 -44.22 12.64
N ASP A 832 2.27 -43.80 11.83
CA ASP A 832 3.54 -44.51 11.64
C ASP A 832 4.66 -43.75 12.34
N THR A 833 5.51 -44.47 13.08
CA THR A 833 6.62 -43.87 13.83
C THR A 833 7.86 -43.61 12.97
N PHE A 834 7.97 -44.27 11.81
CA PHE A 834 9.16 -44.32 10.95
C PHE A 834 10.44 -44.75 11.69
N ARG A 835 10.28 -45.56 12.76
CA ARG A 835 11.36 -46.18 13.52
C ARG A 835 11.53 -47.62 13.04
N ASP A 836 12.39 -47.79 12.04
CA ASP A 836 12.71 -49.07 11.42
C ASP A 836 13.64 -49.92 12.32
N SER A 837 13.88 -51.17 11.92
CA SER A 837 14.81 -52.08 12.60
C SER A 837 16.30 -51.70 12.45
N ASP A 838 16.61 -50.57 11.80
CA ASP A 838 17.96 -49.98 11.75
C ASP A 838 18.34 -49.25 13.05
N GLY A 839 17.37 -48.97 13.92
CA GLY A 839 17.57 -48.22 15.17
C GLY A 839 17.84 -46.73 14.98
N LEU A 840 17.68 -46.20 13.77
CA LEU A 840 17.98 -44.81 13.43
C LEU A 840 16.74 -43.90 13.62
N GLU A 841 17.01 -42.68 14.09
CA GLU A 841 16.03 -41.61 14.23
C GLU A 841 15.51 -41.17 12.84
N PRO A 842 14.19 -41.16 12.58
CA PRO A 842 13.66 -40.62 11.33
C PRO A 842 13.77 -39.09 11.29
N VAL A 843 14.00 -38.53 10.11
CA VAL A 843 13.94 -37.07 9.93
C VAL A 843 12.50 -36.65 9.68
N THR A 844 11.96 -35.79 10.55
CA THR A 844 10.64 -35.18 10.35
C THR A 844 10.77 -33.95 9.47
N LEU A 845 9.91 -33.83 8.46
CA LEU A 845 9.72 -32.58 7.75
C LEU A 845 8.91 -31.61 8.62
N ALA A 846 9.54 -30.56 9.13
CA ALA A 846 8.91 -29.56 9.99
C ALA A 846 8.61 -28.30 9.16
N THR A 847 7.32 -28.01 8.96
CA THR A 847 6.87 -26.92 8.08
C THR A 847 5.70 -26.14 8.67
N HIS A 848 5.46 -24.95 8.12
CA HIS A 848 4.32 -24.10 8.45
C HIS A 848 3.26 -24.13 7.35
N ALA A 849 2.00 -23.83 7.70
CA ALA A 849 0.92 -23.70 6.74
C ALA A 849 -0.16 -22.68 7.16
N THR A 850 -0.91 -22.21 6.17
CA THR A 850 -2.15 -21.45 6.29
C THR A 850 -3.29 -22.17 5.57
N SER A 851 -4.54 -21.75 5.79
CA SER A 851 -5.74 -22.46 5.32
C SER A 851 -6.02 -22.39 3.81
N ASP A 852 -5.28 -21.57 3.07
CA ASP A 852 -5.19 -21.56 1.61
C ASP A 852 -4.25 -22.65 1.06
N MET A 853 -3.21 -23.05 1.82
CA MET A 853 -2.23 -24.08 1.45
C MET A 853 -2.78 -25.52 1.48
N MET A 854 -4.10 -25.70 1.63
CA MET A 854 -4.76 -27.01 1.75
C MET A 854 -4.49 -27.94 0.55
N LYS A 855 -4.29 -27.41 -0.67
CA LYS A 855 -3.86 -28.24 -1.82
C LYS A 855 -2.47 -28.83 -1.57
N THR A 856 -1.52 -28.02 -1.14
CA THR A 856 -0.13 -28.44 -0.90
C THR A 856 -0.07 -29.47 0.23
N LEU A 857 -0.85 -29.27 1.30
CA LEU A 857 -0.97 -30.25 2.41
C LEU A 857 -1.53 -31.62 1.97
N GLU A 858 -2.42 -31.67 0.96
CA GLU A 858 -2.87 -32.94 0.36
C GLU A 858 -1.79 -33.67 -0.45
N GLU A 859 -0.78 -32.93 -0.92
CA GLU A 859 0.24 -33.41 -1.86
C GLU A 859 1.56 -33.72 -1.14
N MET A 860 1.87 -33.06 -0.01
CA MET A 860 3.03 -33.31 0.85
C MET A 860 3.29 -34.80 1.21
N PRO A 861 2.29 -35.64 1.57
CA PRO A 861 2.52 -37.07 1.86
C PRO A 861 3.08 -37.89 0.68
N LYS A 862 3.03 -37.35 -0.55
CA LYS A 862 3.62 -37.95 -1.76
C LYS A 862 5.01 -37.39 -2.08
N MET A 863 5.37 -36.24 -1.51
CA MET A 863 6.65 -35.57 -1.78
C MET A 863 7.73 -35.98 -0.77
N TRP A 864 7.35 -36.24 0.48
CA TRP A 864 8.25 -36.68 1.55
C TRP A 864 8.01 -38.14 1.93
N ASP A 865 9.07 -38.90 2.11
CA ASP A 865 9.05 -40.34 2.40
C ASP A 865 9.04 -40.68 3.91
N GLY A 866 9.37 -39.74 4.78
CA GLY A 866 9.32 -39.88 6.25
C GLY A 866 8.07 -39.26 6.92
N PRO A 867 8.14 -38.99 8.25
CA PRO A 867 7.11 -38.28 8.98
C PRO A 867 7.10 -36.78 8.68
N ILE A 868 5.93 -36.14 8.81
CA ILE A 868 5.68 -34.72 8.52
C ILE A 868 4.98 -34.08 9.73
N SER A 869 5.45 -32.91 10.15
CA SER A 869 4.86 -32.10 11.21
C SER A 869 4.53 -30.70 10.67
N VAL A 870 3.28 -30.27 10.86
CA VAL A 870 2.78 -28.99 10.34
C VAL A 870 2.27 -28.10 11.48
N GLY A 871 2.78 -26.87 11.55
CA GLY A 871 2.18 -25.78 12.31
C GLY A 871 1.20 -25.00 11.45
N LEU A 872 -0.12 -25.17 11.68
CA LEU A 872 -1.19 -24.49 10.95
C LEU A 872 -1.66 -23.24 11.69
N PHE A 873 -1.55 -22.06 11.06
CA PHE A 873 -2.17 -20.86 11.63
C PHE A 873 -3.66 -20.77 11.28
N LEU A 874 -4.48 -20.34 12.24
CA LEU A 874 -5.92 -20.13 12.09
C LEU A 874 -6.35 -18.71 12.48
N ASP A 875 -7.23 -18.15 11.66
CA ASP A 875 -8.16 -17.07 12.01
C ASP A 875 -9.62 -17.58 12.11
N ILE A 876 -10.55 -16.67 12.44
CA ILE A 876 -11.96 -17.00 12.69
C ILE A 876 -12.72 -17.52 11.46
N HIS A 877 -12.25 -17.22 10.25
CA HIS A 877 -12.86 -17.70 9.00
C HIS A 877 -12.29 -19.07 8.58
N SER A 878 -11.00 -19.30 8.89
CA SER A 878 -10.25 -20.49 8.52
C SER A 878 -10.57 -21.76 9.32
N VAL A 879 -11.28 -21.68 10.46
CA VAL A 879 -11.48 -22.80 11.41
C VAL A 879 -12.01 -24.10 10.78
N ASN A 880 -12.76 -24.00 9.67
CA ASN A 880 -13.24 -25.14 8.88
C ASN A 880 -12.11 -26.00 8.27
N ALA A 881 -10.88 -25.49 8.18
CA ALA A 881 -9.69 -26.23 7.75
C ALA A 881 -9.45 -27.47 8.62
N LEU A 882 -9.64 -27.38 9.94
CA LEU A 882 -9.43 -28.53 10.84
C LEU A 882 -10.35 -29.71 10.48
N LYS A 883 -11.62 -29.44 10.19
CA LYS A 883 -12.60 -30.46 9.75
C LYS A 883 -12.34 -31.02 8.34
N TYR A 884 -11.59 -30.28 7.51
CA TYR A 884 -11.12 -30.77 6.21
C TYR A 884 -9.90 -31.69 6.37
N LEU A 885 -8.91 -31.28 7.16
CA LEU A 885 -7.71 -32.08 7.45
C LEU A 885 -8.06 -33.39 8.17
N GLU A 886 -9.05 -33.38 9.07
CA GLU A 886 -9.58 -34.59 9.70
C GLU A 886 -10.16 -35.56 8.65
N GLY A 887 -10.89 -35.03 7.67
CA GLY A 887 -11.37 -35.81 6.53
C GLY A 887 -10.24 -36.39 5.66
N LEU A 888 -9.13 -35.66 5.47
CA LEU A 888 -7.95 -36.19 4.78
C LEU A 888 -7.32 -37.34 5.59
N HIS A 889 -7.09 -37.14 6.88
CA HIS A 889 -6.49 -38.13 7.79
C HIS A 889 -7.34 -39.39 7.95
N LYS A 890 -8.67 -39.23 8.01
CA LYS A 890 -9.63 -40.34 8.04
C LYS A 890 -9.65 -41.17 6.75
N CYS A 891 -9.41 -40.55 5.60
CA CYS A 891 -9.77 -41.13 4.29
C CYS A 891 -8.62 -41.28 3.28
N LEU A 892 -7.40 -40.81 3.57
CA LEU A 892 -6.21 -40.98 2.74
C LEU A 892 -5.12 -41.71 3.54
N PRO A 893 -4.76 -42.96 3.20
CA PRO A 893 -3.77 -43.74 3.95
C PRO A 893 -2.44 -43.01 4.14
N ASP A 894 -1.83 -42.46 3.09
CA ASP A 894 -0.53 -41.77 3.23
C ASP A 894 -0.60 -40.52 4.10
N PHE A 895 -1.74 -39.81 4.09
CA PHE A 895 -1.96 -38.66 4.98
C PHE A 895 -2.04 -39.13 6.44
N LYS A 896 -2.83 -40.18 6.72
CA LYS A 896 -2.93 -40.79 8.05
C LYS A 896 -1.57 -41.25 8.59
N ARG A 897 -0.77 -41.87 7.71
CA ARG A 897 0.53 -42.45 8.05
C ARG A 897 1.59 -41.40 8.34
N LYS A 898 1.62 -40.29 7.59
CA LYS A 898 2.73 -39.32 7.63
C LYS A 898 2.45 -38.02 8.37
N MET A 899 1.20 -37.55 8.43
CA MET A 899 0.89 -36.16 8.84
C MET A 899 0.51 -36.05 10.32
N THR A 900 1.33 -35.33 11.08
CA THR A 900 0.93 -34.75 12.37
C THR A 900 0.59 -33.27 12.18
N ILE A 901 -0.57 -32.85 12.66
CA ILE A 901 -1.07 -31.47 12.57
C ILE A 901 -1.15 -30.85 13.96
N HIS A 902 -0.47 -29.71 14.10
CA HIS A 902 -0.60 -28.78 15.21
C HIS A 902 -1.25 -27.51 14.68
N PHE A 903 -1.94 -26.75 15.53
CA PHE A 903 -2.53 -25.48 15.12
C PHE A 903 -2.32 -24.40 16.17
N ALA A 904 -2.35 -23.14 15.73
CA ALA A 904 -2.35 -22.00 16.64
C ALA A 904 -3.12 -20.81 16.07
N TYR A 905 -3.61 -19.97 16.97
CA TYR A 905 -4.40 -18.78 16.67
C TYR A 905 -4.05 -17.65 17.61
N ARG A 906 -4.20 -16.40 17.16
CA ARG A 906 -4.01 -15.22 18.00
C ARG A 906 -5.24 -15.01 18.89
N ILE A 907 -5.02 -14.67 20.16
CA ILE A 907 -6.10 -14.35 21.11
C ILE A 907 -6.77 -13.01 20.79
N SER A 908 -7.99 -12.84 21.29
CA SER A 908 -8.68 -11.55 21.25
C SER A 908 -7.98 -10.56 22.19
N VAL A 909 -8.07 -9.28 21.88
CA VAL A 909 -7.84 -8.25 22.91
C VAL A 909 -8.79 -8.53 24.10
N PHE A 910 -8.29 -8.31 25.33
CA PHE A 910 -8.95 -8.62 26.61
C PHE A 910 -9.22 -10.12 26.89
N GLN A 911 -8.77 -11.04 26.03
CA GLN A 911 -8.76 -12.48 26.35
C GLN A 911 -7.50 -12.81 27.17
N THR A 912 -7.66 -13.38 28.36
CA THR A 912 -6.55 -13.69 29.30
C THR A 912 -6.21 -15.17 29.40
N SER A 913 -6.94 -16.05 28.69
CA SER A 913 -6.76 -17.50 28.77
C SER A 913 -7.18 -18.20 27.48
N CYS A 914 -6.67 -19.42 27.27
CA CYS A 914 -6.94 -20.21 26.06
C CYS A 914 -8.09 -21.20 26.25
N PRO A 915 -9.11 -21.20 25.37
CA PRO A 915 -10.22 -22.15 25.47
C PRO A 915 -9.79 -23.57 25.10
N THR A 916 -10.49 -24.56 25.65
CA THR A 916 -10.47 -25.92 25.09
C THR A 916 -11.29 -25.93 23.81
N VAL A 917 -10.70 -26.42 22.73
CA VAL A 917 -11.28 -26.42 21.38
C VAL A 917 -12.00 -27.74 21.12
N SER A 918 -13.23 -27.67 20.61
CA SER A 918 -13.98 -28.82 20.09
C SER A 918 -13.98 -28.78 18.55
N VAL A 919 -13.54 -29.86 17.90
CA VAL A 919 -13.59 -30.01 16.43
C VAL A 919 -14.51 -31.19 16.08
N PRO A 920 -15.67 -30.93 15.45
CA PRO A 920 -16.62 -31.98 15.11
C PRO A 920 -16.07 -32.98 14.09
N LYS A 921 -16.04 -34.26 14.49
CA LYS A 921 -15.58 -35.39 13.66
C LYS A 921 -16.35 -35.46 12.33
N GLN A 922 -15.68 -35.92 11.26
CA GLN A 922 -16.33 -35.97 9.95
C GLN A 922 -17.36 -37.10 9.90
N THR A 923 -18.64 -36.76 9.73
CA THR A 923 -19.74 -37.73 9.57
C THR A 923 -19.90 -38.21 8.12
N ILE A 924 -19.36 -37.47 7.14
CA ILE A 924 -19.36 -37.86 5.73
C ILE A 924 -18.52 -39.14 5.53
N SER A 925 -19.00 -40.06 4.68
CA SER A 925 -18.28 -41.27 4.29
C SER A 925 -17.08 -40.95 3.39
N CYS A 926 -16.01 -41.75 3.45
CA CYS A 926 -14.79 -41.43 2.71
C CYS A 926 -14.98 -41.36 1.19
N GLU A 927 -15.85 -42.18 0.60
CA GLU A 927 -16.24 -42.06 -0.81
C GLU A 927 -16.81 -40.67 -1.12
N ASN A 928 -17.80 -40.21 -0.33
CA ASN A 928 -18.45 -38.92 -0.53
C ASN A 928 -17.50 -37.74 -0.23
N PHE A 929 -16.63 -37.86 0.76
CA PHE A 929 -15.62 -36.85 1.07
C PHE A 929 -14.61 -36.72 -0.09
N LEU A 930 -14.05 -37.83 -0.57
CA LEU A 930 -13.08 -37.83 -1.68
C LEU A 930 -13.72 -37.34 -2.99
N ARG A 931 -14.94 -37.77 -3.30
CA ARG A 931 -15.72 -37.32 -4.47
C ARG A 931 -16.01 -35.82 -4.45
N ASN A 932 -16.22 -35.24 -3.27
CA ASN A 932 -16.50 -33.80 -3.10
C ASN A 932 -15.26 -32.98 -2.70
N LYS A 933 -14.07 -33.58 -2.61
CA LYS A 933 -12.87 -32.99 -1.98
C LYS A 933 -12.54 -31.59 -2.49
N ALA A 934 -12.49 -31.40 -3.81
CA ALA A 934 -12.23 -30.09 -4.43
C ALA A 934 -13.35 -29.07 -4.15
N SER A 935 -14.60 -29.51 -4.00
CA SER A 935 -15.73 -28.64 -3.65
C SER A 935 -15.69 -28.21 -2.18
N LEU A 936 -15.29 -29.11 -1.28
CA LEU A 936 -15.07 -28.83 0.13
C LEU A 936 -13.89 -27.87 0.34
N ARG A 937 -12.75 -28.11 -0.33
CA ARG A 937 -11.58 -27.22 -0.30
C ARG A 937 -11.91 -25.78 -0.72
N ARG A 938 -12.71 -25.59 -1.78
CA ARG A 938 -13.14 -24.26 -2.26
C ARG A 938 -14.06 -23.49 -1.29
N LYS A 939 -14.46 -24.09 -0.15
CA LYS A 939 -15.19 -23.40 0.94
C LYS A 939 -14.27 -22.94 2.08
N ILE A 940 -13.00 -23.31 2.07
CA ILE A 940 -12.01 -22.88 3.05
C ILE A 940 -11.42 -21.56 2.54
N SER A 941 -11.56 -20.49 3.30
CA SER A 941 -10.84 -19.23 3.07
C SER A 941 -9.40 -19.34 3.58
N GLY A 942 -8.47 -18.64 2.91
CA GLY A 942 -7.19 -18.29 3.54
C GLY A 942 -7.40 -17.36 4.74
N PRO A 943 -6.42 -17.22 5.65
CA PRO A 943 -6.55 -16.31 6.77
C PRO A 943 -6.42 -14.85 6.31
N PHE A 944 -7.24 -13.97 6.89
CA PHE A 944 -7.22 -12.53 6.64
C PHE A 944 -6.23 -11.78 7.54
N ILE A 945 -5.66 -12.48 8.54
CA ILE A 945 -4.62 -11.98 9.45
C ILE A 945 -3.29 -12.60 9.07
N LEU A 946 -2.23 -11.79 9.09
CA LEU A 946 -0.87 -12.23 8.78
C LEU A 946 -0.36 -13.22 9.84
N TYR A 947 -0.09 -14.44 9.38
CA TYR A 947 0.34 -15.55 10.23
C TYR A 947 1.81 -15.41 10.67
N PRO A 948 2.17 -15.70 11.93
CA PRO A 948 3.55 -15.64 12.40
C PRO A 948 4.31 -16.90 11.96
N CYS A 949 4.96 -16.84 10.79
CA CYS A 949 5.58 -18.01 10.18
C CYS A 949 6.73 -18.63 11.00
N SER A 950 7.50 -17.81 11.73
CA SER A 950 8.52 -18.27 12.68
C SER A 950 7.93 -19.08 13.82
N LEU A 951 6.82 -18.62 14.42
CA LEU A 951 6.09 -19.37 15.43
C LEU A 951 5.55 -20.70 14.88
N MET A 952 5.02 -20.71 13.64
CA MET A 952 4.50 -21.95 13.04
C MET A 952 5.60 -22.98 12.77
N ARG A 953 6.81 -22.55 12.35
CA ARG A 953 7.99 -23.43 12.24
C ARG A 953 8.41 -23.98 13.61
N ASN A 954 8.39 -23.14 14.65
CA ASN A 954 8.69 -23.58 16.02
C ASN A 954 7.67 -24.61 16.52
N ILE A 955 6.37 -24.37 16.34
CA ILE A 955 5.29 -25.31 16.72
C ILE A 955 5.43 -26.65 16.00
N ALA A 956 5.77 -26.64 14.71
CA ALA A 956 6.03 -27.87 13.95
C ALA A 956 7.20 -28.68 14.55
N ARG A 957 8.29 -28.02 14.97
CA ARG A 957 9.44 -28.67 15.63
C ARG A 957 9.14 -29.13 17.06
N TRP A 958 8.44 -28.32 17.86
CA TRP A 958 8.01 -28.67 19.22
C TRP A 958 7.11 -29.91 19.20
N GLY A 959 6.13 -29.94 18.30
CA GLY A 959 5.15 -31.01 18.16
C GLY A 959 5.63 -32.26 17.40
N ALA A 960 6.70 -32.16 16.60
CA ALA A 960 7.29 -33.29 15.87
C ALA A 960 7.66 -34.44 16.83
N LYS A 961 7.44 -35.69 16.39
CA LYS A 961 7.71 -36.89 17.20
C LYS A 961 9.16 -37.37 17.13
N SER A 962 9.90 -37.02 16.08
CA SER A 962 11.31 -37.36 15.95
C SER A 962 12.23 -36.27 16.50
N ASN A 963 13.49 -36.60 16.73
CA ASN A 963 14.51 -35.70 17.28
C ASN A 963 15.36 -35.00 16.21
N ILE A 964 15.19 -35.31 14.92
CA ILE A 964 15.86 -34.65 13.80
C ILE A 964 14.80 -34.03 12.89
N HIS A 965 14.90 -32.72 12.65
CA HIS A 965 13.92 -31.92 11.91
C HIS A 965 14.56 -31.27 10.69
N PHE A 966 14.00 -31.48 9.50
CA PHE A 966 14.30 -30.65 8.33
C PHE A 966 13.30 -29.49 8.29
N VAL A 967 13.78 -28.26 8.41
CA VAL A 967 12.93 -27.07 8.53
C VAL A 967 12.76 -26.38 7.17
N ILE A 968 11.57 -26.47 6.60
CA ILE A 968 11.28 -26.10 5.21
C ILE A 968 10.12 -25.08 5.11
N ASP A 969 10.10 -24.33 4.01
CA ASP A 969 8.98 -23.48 3.63
C ASP A 969 7.89 -24.32 2.93
N GLY A 970 6.62 -24.09 3.28
CA GLY A 970 5.53 -25.03 2.98
C GLY A 970 5.08 -25.16 1.52
N ASP A 971 5.73 -24.46 0.60
CA ASP A 971 5.49 -24.45 -0.86
C ASP A 971 6.62 -25.13 -1.66
N MET A 972 7.71 -25.56 -1.02
CA MET A 972 8.86 -26.17 -1.69
C MET A 972 8.63 -27.66 -2.05
N ILE A 973 9.07 -28.05 -3.24
CA ILE A 973 9.00 -29.42 -3.76
C ILE A 973 10.35 -30.12 -3.54
N ILE A 974 10.33 -31.28 -2.88
CA ILE A 974 11.53 -31.94 -2.37
C ILE A 974 12.01 -33.03 -3.36
N SER A 975 13.33 -33.19 -3.49
CA SER A 975 13.97 -34.31 -4.20
C SER A 975 13.49 -35.69 -3.70
N GLU A 976 13.42 -36.68 -4.58
CA GLU A 976 12.76 -37.96 -4.32
C GLU A 976 13.55 -38.86 -3.35
N GLY A 977 12.86 -39.49 -2.40
CA GLY A 977 13.46 -40.38 -1.39
C GLY A 977 14.43 -39.68 -0.44
N MET A 978 14.28 -38.36 -0.25
CA MET A 978 15.22 -37.55 0.52
C MET A 978 15.30 -37.97 1.98
N ALA A 979 14.18 -38.32 2.64
CA ALA A 979 14.18 -38.66 4.07
C ALA A 979 15.02 -39.92 4.34
N GLY A 980 14.83 -40.97 3.54
CA GLY A 980 15.62 -42.21 3.59
C GLY A 980 17.09 -41.98 3.25
N LYS A 981 17.38 -41.13 2.25
CA LYS A 981 18.76 -40.76 1.88
C LYS A 981 19.50 -40.04 3.02
N ILE A 982 18.88 -39.06 3.67
CA ILE A 982 19.54 -38.28 4.74
C ILE A 982 19.59 -39.00 6.09
N LYS A 983 18.70 -39.98 6.36
CA LYS A 983 18.58 -40.65 7.67
C LYS A 983 19.93 -41.10 8.27
N PRO A 984 20.84 -41.77 7.53
CA PRO A 984 22.09 -42.27 8.12
C PRO A 984 23.09 -41.15 8.43
N ILE A 985 23.27 -40.18 7.54
CA ILE A 985 24.22 -39.07 7.75
C ILE A 985 23.71 -38.08 8.81
N ALA A 986 22.39 -37.86 8.88
CA ALA A 986 21.78 -37.03 9.92
C ALA A 986 21.97 -37.66 11.30
N ASN A 987 21.70 -38.96 11.48
CA ASN A 987 21.93 -39.67 12.75
C ASN A 987 23.40 -39.65 13.19
N LYS A 988 24.34 -39.63 12.23
CA LYS A 988 25.79 -39.56 12.52
C LYS A 988 26.25 -38.16 12.97
N MET A 989 25.57 -37.09 12.54
CA MET A 989 26.08 -35.71 12.67
C MET A 989 25.22 -34.79 13.54
N ILE A 990 23.93 -35.09 13.66
CA ILE A 990 22.90 -34.30 14.37
C ILE A 990 22.49 -35.08 15.64
N ASP A 991 23.48 -35.36 16.50
CA ASP A 991 23.34 -36.23 17.69
C ASP A 991 22.89 -35.47 18.96
N GLY A 992 22.64 -34.17 18.84
CA GLY A 992 22.29 -33.28 19.94
C GLY A 992 23.44 -32.91 20.89
N LYS A 993 24.68 -33.32 20.59
CA LYS A 993 25.89 -33.02 21.39
C LYS A 993 26.89 -32.18 20.62
N PHE A 994 27.12 -32.50 19.35
CA PHE A 994 27.93 -31.69 18.45
C PHE A 994 27.08 -30.59 17.81
N LYS A 995 27.60 -29.35 17.81
CA LYS A 995 26.96 -28.18 17.20
C LYS A 995 27.14 -28.19 15.68
N ASN A 996 26.54 -29.17 15.02
CA ASN A 996 26.51 -29.29 13.56
C ASN A 996 25.12 -28.95 13.05
N VAL A 997 25.02 -28.37 11.86
CA VAL A 997 23.77 -28.24 11.11
C VAL A 997 24.01 -28.68 9.68
N LEU A 998 23.16 -29.57 9.17
CA LEU A 998 23.17 -29.99 7.77
C LEU A 998 22.29 -29.02 6.96
N LEU A 999 22.78 -28.61 5.78
CA LEU A 999 22.12 -27.66 4.87
C LEU A 999 21.86 -28.31 3.51
N VAL A 1000 20.83 -27.81 2.84
CA VAL A 1000 20.30 -28.29 1.56
C VAL A 1000 20.37 -27.16 0.52
N ARG A 1001 20.61 -27.48 -0.76
CA ARG A 1001 20.56 -26.48 -1.84
C ARG A 1001 19.11 -26.25 -2.30
N ARG A 1002 18.75 -24.98 -2.40
CA ARG A 1002 17.45 -24.49 -2.87
C ARG A 1002 17.52 -24.05 -4.32
N PHE A 1003 16.48 -24.35 -5.10
CA PHE A 1003 16.35 -23.95 -6.49
C PHE A 1003 14.96 -23.35 -6.79
N GLU A 1004 14.83 -22.63 -7.90
CA GLU A 1004 13.54 -22.22 -8.48
C GLU A 1004 13.44 -22.67 -9.94
N ASN A 1005 12.26 -23.10 -10.37
CA ASN A 1005 12.06 -23.70 -11.70
C ASN A 1005 11.03 -22.91 -12.53
N ALA A 1006 11.26 -22.79 -13.84
CA ALA A 1006 10.34 -22.09 -14.73
C ALA A 1006 8.92 -22.70 -14.71
N ASN A 1007 7.91 -21.83 -14.61
CA ASN A 1007 6.49 -22.22 -14.78
C ASN A 1007 6.30 -23.01 -16.08
N GLU A 1008 5.34 -23.95 -16.08
CA GLU A 1008 5.00 -24.80 -17.23
C GLU A 1008 6.14 -25.74 -17.71
N THR A 1009 7.19 -25.94 -16.90
CA THR A 1009 8.26 -26.93 -17.18
C THR A 1009 8.32 -28.04 -16.13
N VAL A 1010 8.96 -29.17 -16.48
CA VAL A 1010 9.13 -30.31 -15.56
C VAL A 1010 10.04 -29.90 -14.40
N ILE A 1011 9.50 -29.97 -13.19
CA ILE A 1011 10.23 -29.67 -11.94
C ILE A 1011 11.13 -30.86 -11.61
N PRO A 1012 12.46 -30.69 -11.49
CA PRO A 1012 13.37 -31.81 -11.27
C PRO A 1012 13.15 -32.46 -9.91
N ARG A 1013 13.11 -33.80 -9.87
CA ARG A 1013 12.95 -34.61 -8.65
C ARG A 1013 14.18 -35.43 -8.28
N ASP A 1014 15.12 -35.62 -9.20
CA ASP A 1014 16.42 -36.26 -8.97
C ASP A 1014 17.58 -35.38 -9.48
N PHE A 1015 18.81 -35.75 -9.11
CA PHE A 1015 20.01 -34.98 -9.44
C PHE A 1015 20.33 -34.94 -10.94
N GLY A 1016 20.00 -35.99 -11.70
CA GLY A 1016 20.15 -36.00 -13.16
C GLY A 1016 19.20 -35.00 -13.81
N GLN A 1017 17.92 -35.07 -13.44
CA GLN A 1017 16.91 -34.08 -13.87
C GLN A 1017 17.32 -32.65 -13.51
N LEU A 1018 17.84 -32.43 -12.30
CA LEU A 1018 18.31 -31.11 -11.85
C LEU A 1018 19.47 -30.61 -12.73
N LYS A 1019 20.50 -31.45 -12.95
CA LYS A 1019 21.65 -31.12 -13.78
C LYS A 1019 21.24 -30.77 -15.21
N ASP A 1020 20.38 -31.58 -15.82
CA ASP A 1020 19.85 -31.33 -17.16
C ASP A 1020 19.02 -30.04 -17.20
N SER A 1021 18.21 -29.78 -16.18
CA SER A 1021 17.34 -28.60 -16.11
C SER A 1021 18.12 -27.29 -15.88
N LEU A 1022 19.22 -27.34 -15.11
CA LEU A 1022 20.20 -26.26 -14.97
C LEU A 1022 20.91 -25.99 -16.31
N MET A 1023 21.45 -27.03 -16.96
CA MET A 1023 22.11 -26.90 -18.27
C MET A 1023 21.18 -26.34 -19.37
N ASN A 1024 19.88 -26.64 -19.28
CA ASN A 1024 18.86 -26.12 -20.18
C ASN A 1024 18.29 -24.74 -19.78
N ASN A 1025 18.81 -24.08 -18.75
CA ASN A 1025 18.33 -22.78 -18.23
C ASN A 1025 16.82 -22.77 -17.88
N LYS A 1026 16.32 -23.89 -17.32
CA LYS A 1026 14.93 -24.04 -16.84
C LYS A 1026 14.84 -23.92 -15.32
N THR A 1027 15.81 -24.49 -14.61
CA THR A 1027 16.01 -24.35 -13.16
C THR A 1027 17.17 -23.39 -12.89
N PHE A 1028 17.10 -22.66 -11.79
CA PHE A 1028 18.12 -21.71 -11.31
C PHE A 1028 18.29 -21.83 -9.79
N GLU A 1029 19.40 -21.35 -9.23
CA GLU A 1029 19.51 -21.20 -7.76
C GLU A 1029 18.39 -20.28 -7.25
N PHE A 1030 17.88 -20.55 -6.04
CA PHE A 1030 16.68 -19.91 -5.51
C PHE A 1030 16.79 -18.37 -5.46
N HIS A 1031 15.77 -17.70 -6.00
CA HIS A 1031 15.69 -16.24 -6.16
C HIS A 1031 16.84 -15.58 -6.94
N HIS A 1032 17.39 -16.23 -7.98
CA HIS A 1032 18.53 -15.73 -8.77
C HIS A 1032 18.33 -14.32 -9.36
N LYS A 1033 17.08 -13.89 -9.57
CA LYS A 1033 16.72 -12.56 -10.09
C LYS A 1033 16.21 -11.57 -9.02
N PHE A 1034 16.00 -12.01 -7.78
CA PHE A 1034 15.35 -11.21 -6.75
C PHE A 1034 16.21 -11.00 -5.49
N TYR A 1035 16.61 -12.08 -4.81
CA TYR A 1035 17.37 -12.01 -3.56
C TYR A 1035 18.50 -13.06 -3.51
N PHE A 1036 19.18 -13.24 -4.64
CA PHE A 1036 20.25 -14.21 -4.82
C PHE A 1036 21.31 -14.15 -3.70
N GLY A 1037 21.70 -12.95 -3.27
CA GLY A 1037 22.71 -12.77 -2.21
C GLY A 1037 22.37 -13.41 -0.86
N GLY A 1038 21.09 -13.56 -0.52
CA GLY A 1038 20.66 -14.21 0.72
C GLY A 1038 20.56 -15.74 0.65
N HIS A 1039 20.26 -16.31 -0.52
CA HIS A 1039 20.08 -17.76 -0.67
C HIS A 1039 21.25 -18.48 -1.36
N LYS A 1040 22.19 -17.74 -1.97
CA LYS A 1040 23.39 -18.30 -2.59
C LYS A 1040 24.17 -19.18 -1.61
N ILE A 1041 24.64 -20.32 -2.12
CA ILE A 1041 25.69 -21.13 -1.47
C ILE A 1041 26.82 -21.28 -2.49
N GLU A 1042 28.04 -20.92 -2.12
CA GLU A 1042 29.16 -20.88 -3.06
C GLU A 1042 29.53 -22.25 -3.63
N ASN A 1043 30.26 -22.25 -4.73
CA ASN A 1043 30.78 -23.45 -5.40
C ASN A 1043 29.67 -24.44 -5.82
N LEU A 1044 28.69 -23.96 -6.60
CA LEU A 1044 27.66 -24.80 -7.20
C LEU A 1044 28.28 -25.88 -8.10
N ASP A 1045 29.25 -25.54 -8.94
CA ASP A 1045 29.92 -26.50 -9.83
C ASP A 1045 30.65 -27.60 -9.05
N TYR A 1046 31.26 -27.26 -7.91
CA TYR A 1046 31.84 -28.25 -7.00
C TYR A 1046 30.75 -29.17 -6.44
N TRP A 1047 29.63 -28.63 -5.96
CA TRP A 1047 28.52 -29.43 -5.46
C TRP A 1047 27.94 -30.38 -6.53
N ILE A 1048 27.81 -29.92 -7.77
CA ILE A 1048 27.39 -30.75 -8.91
C ILE A 1048 28.46 -31.83 -9.20
N ASN A 1049 29.73 -31.47 -9.24
CA ASN A 1049 30.81 -32.40 -9.57
C ASN A 1049 31.03 -33.48 -8.50
N GLU A 1050 31.04 -33.14 -7.20
CA GLU A 1050 31.13 -34.13 -6.12
C GLU A 1050 29.89 -35.04 -6.07
N THR A 1051 28.69 -34.46 -6.20
CA THR A 1051 27.44 -35.25 -6.29
C THR A 1051 27.46 -36.21 -7.50
N GLY A 1052 28.14 -35.85 -8.59
CA GLY A 1052 28.29 -36.71 -9.77
C GLY A 1052 29.32 -37.85 -9.66
N LYS A 1053 30.13 -37.92 -8.59
CA LYS A 1053 31.18 -38.96 -8.43
C LYS A 1053 30.70 -40.22 -7.71
N SER A 1054 29.63 -40.13 -6.94
CA SER A 1054 29.18 -41.14 -5.99
C SER A 1054 27.67 -41.39 -6.16
N SER A 1055 27.16 -42.40 -5.46
CA SER A 1055 25.71 -42.56 -5.19
C SER A 1055 25.41 -42.49 -3.70
N GLN A 1056 26.43 -42.30 -2.86
CA GLN A 1056 26.32 -42.16 -1.41
C GLN A 1056 26.19 -40.70 -1.05
N ILE A 1057 25.32 -40.40 -0.08
CA ILE A 1057 25.21 -39.04 0.44
C ILE A 1057 26.43 -38.70 1.29
N GLU A 1058 26.94 -37.49 1.07
CA GLU A 1058 28.14 -36.96 1.73
C GLU A 1058 27.85 -35.54 2.22
N SER A 1059 28.69 -35.03 3.12
CA SER A 1059 28.67 -33.61 3.47
C SER A 1059 30.05 -33.08 3.77
N TRP A 1060 30.24 -31.77 3.57
CA TRP A 1060 31.46 -31.04 3.87
C TRP A 1060 31.13 -29.73 4.58
N PRO A 1061 32.01 -29.24 5.48
CA PRO A 1061 31.78 -27.97 6.14
C PRO A 1061 31.83 -26.81 5.14
N ILE A 1062 30.96 -25.81 5.34
CA ILE A 1062 30.98 -24.53 4.61
C ILE A 1062 30.98 -23.37 5.60
N ALA A 1063 31.49 -22.22 5.15
CA ALA A 1063 31.48 -20.99 5.96
C ALA A 1063 30.05 -20.43 6.08
N TYR A 1064 29.77 -19.84 7.24
CA TYR A 1064 28.66 -18.89 7.37
C TYR A 1064 28.99 -17.61 6.58
N MET A 1065 27.99 -17.05 5.88
CA MET A 1065 28.21 -15.93 4.97
C MET A 1065 27.96 -14.56 5.62
N HIS A 1066 26.71 -14.21 5.93
CA HIS A 1066 26.33 -12.88 6.41
C HIS A 1066 24.96 -12.88 7.13
N PRO A 1067 24.59 -11.82 7.87
CA PRO A 1067 23.33 -11.71 8.63
C PRO A 1067 22.02 -11.74 7.83
N GLY A 1068 22.07 -11.81 6.50
CA GLY A 1068 20.93 -12.03 5.60
C GLY A 1068 20.93 -13.40 4.92
N TRP A 1069 21.79 -14.32 5.34
CA TRP A 1069 21.88 -15.66 4.74
C TRP A 1069 20.73 -16.57 5.20
N GLU A 1070 20.04 -17.20 4.25
CA GLU A 1070 18.79 -17.94 4.49
C GLU A 1070 18.72 -19.31 3.75
N PRO A 1071 19.65 -20.25 4.01
CA PRO A 1071 19.51 -21.66 3.65
C PRO A 1071 18.49 -22.37 4.56
N GLN A 1072 18.00 -23.54 4.14
CA GLN A 1072 17.10 -24.39 4.95
C GLN A 1072 17.92 -25.42 5.77
N PRO A 1073 17.73 -25.48 7.11
CA PRO A 1073 18.55 -26.33 7.98
C PRO A 1073 17.87 -27.64 8.39
N ILE A 1074 18.69 -28.67 8.59
CA ILE A 1074 18.35 -29.91 9.28
C ILE A 1074 19.03 -29.91 10.65
N LEU A 1075 18.23 -29.98 11.71
CA LEU A 1075 18.60 -29.69 13.10
C LEU A 1075 18.11 -30.77 14.06
N HIS A 1076 18.71 -30.82 15.25
CA HIS A 1076 18.21 -31.59 16.38
C HIS A 1076 17.02 -30.86 17.04
N ARG A 1077 16.17 -31.59 17.77
CA ARG A 1077 15.07 -31.03 18.58
C ARG A 1077 15.54 -29.96 19.56
N ASN A 1078 16.75 -30.12 20.11
CA ASN A 1078 17.28 -29.25 21.15
C ASN A 1078 18.14 -28.09 20.60
N ASP A 1079 18.34 -28.03 19.27
CA ASP A 1079 19.04 -26.91 18.63
C ASP A 1079 18.16 -25.65 18.61
N PRO A 1080 18.75 -24.43 18.55
CA PRO A 1080 18.02 -23.16 18.57
C PRO A 1080 16.78 -23.10 17.69
N TYR A 1081 15.78 -22.34 18.16
CA TYR A 1081 14.51 -22.09 17.48
C TYR A 1081 14.52 -20.73 16.76
N ASN A 1082 13.63 -20.52 15.79
CA ASN A 1082 13.43 -19.20 15.19
C ASN A 1082 13.00 -18.21 16.28
N ALA A 1083 13.40 -16.94 16.17
CA ALA A 1083 12.79 -15.90 16.98
C ALA A 1083 11.36 -15.65 16.45
N ASP A 1084 10.37 -16.10 17.22
CA ASP A 1084 8.95 -16.15 16.85
C ASP A 1084 8.23 -14.80 16.99
N TYR A 1085 8.84 -13.86 17.71
CA TYR A 1085 8.44 -12.46 17.77
C TYR A 1085 8.83 -11.63 16.52
N PHE A 1086 9.55 -12.19 15.53
CA PHE A 1086 9.80 -11.47 14.28
C PHE A 1086 8.55 -11.35 13.41
N PRO A 1087 8.25 -10.16 12.85
CA PRO A 1087 7.18 -9.97 11.89
C PRO A 1087 7.40 -10.76 10.59
N SER A 1088 6.35 -11.40 10.07
CA SER A 1088 6.43 -12.48 9.06
C SER A 1088 7.03 -12.15 7.68
N ARG A 1089 7.44 -10.91 7.40
CA ARG A 1089 8.20 -10.53 6.18
C ARG A 1089 9.58 -9.96 6.53
N LEU A 1090 10.05 -10.10 7.77
CA LEU A 1090 11.34 -9.59 8.27
C LEU A 1090 12.17 -10.71 8.91
N LYS A 1091 13.26 -11.11 8.25
CA LYS A 1091 14.32 -11.99 8.79
C LYS A 1091 13.85 -13.35 9.36
N ASN A 1092 12.81 -13.94 8.78
CA ASN A 1092 12.13 -15.16 9.24
C ASN A 1092 13.09 -16.32 9.58
N MET A 1093 13.75 -16.91 8.58
CA MET A 1093 14.71 -18.00 8.73
C MET A 1093 16.14 -17.46 8.92
N GLN A 1094 16.45 -16.26 8.40
CA GLN A 1094 17.67 -15.51 8.71
C GLN A 1094 17.95 -15.41 10.23
N SER A 1095 16.91 -15.21 11.06
CA SER A 1095 17.04 -15.20 12.53
C SER A 1095 17.47 -16.55 13.13
N LEU A 1096 17.09 -17.69 12.54
CA LEU A 1096 17.57 -18.99 12.98
C LEU A 1096 19.02 -19.22 12.54
N ILE A 1097 19.34 -18.91 11.28
CA ILE A 1097 20.70 -19.10 10.73
C ILE A 1097 21.72 -18.20 11.44
N TYR A 1098 21.36 -16.95 11.76
CA TYR A 1098 22.19 -16.07 12.59
C TYR A 1098 22.37 -16.63 14.01
N LYS A 1099 21.27 -17.08 14.67
CA LYS A 1099 21.34 -17.65 16.02
C LYS A 1099 22.21 -18.92 16.08
N LEU A 1100 22.19 -19.75 15.04
CA LEU A 1100 23.09 -20.90 14.91
C LEU A 1100 24.56 -20.47 14.74
N CYS A 1101 24.85 -19.45 13.93
CA CYS A 1101 26.20 -18.89 13.86
C CYS A 1101 26.66 -18.36 15.22
N ARG A 1102 25.82 -17.57 15.90
CA ARG A 1102 26.13 -16.97 17.20
C ARG A 1102 26.31 -18.03 18.28
N ALA A 1103 25.50 -19.08 18.29
CA ALA A 1103 25.69 -20.26 19.15
C ALA A 1103 26.94 -21.10 18.80
N ASN A 1104 27.73 -20.69 17.81
CA ASN A 1104 28.95 -21.34 17.30
C ASN A 1104 28.74 -22.73 16.68
N TYR A 1105 27.71 -22.88 15.84
CA TYR A 1105 27.52 -24.07 15.02
C TYR A 1105 28.49 -24.12 13.82
N THR A 1106 28.73 -25.34 13.32
CA THR A 1106 29.40 -25.63 12.05
C THR A 1106 28.35 -26.01 11.01
N PHE A 1107 28.32 -25.30 9.89
CA PHE A 1107 27.39 -25.55 8.78
C PHE A 1107 28.00 -26.57 7.83
N HIS A 1108 27.24 -27.59 7.43
CA HIS A 1108 27.66 -28.65 6.52
C HIS A 1108 26.70 -28.77 5.34
N LEU A 1109 27.19 -28.72 4.10
CA LEU A 1109 26.37 -28.86 2.91
C LEU A 1109 26.22 -30.34 2.52
N LEU A 1110 24.99 -30.81 2.29
CA LEU A 1110 24.72 -32.17 1.79
C LEU A 1110 24.86 -32.25 0.27
N SER A 1111 25.40 -33.36 -0.25
CA SER A 1111 25.31 -33.74 -1.67
C SER A 1111 23.96 -34.41 -1.99
N HIS A 1112 23.68 -34.63 -3.29
CA HIS A 1112 22.52 -35.37 -3.84
C HIS A 1112 21.10 -34.82 -3.58
N VAL A 1113 20.86 -34.13 -2.47
CA VAL A 1113 19.52 -33.72 -2.03
C VAL A 1113 19.33 -32.21 -2.16
N PHE A 1114 18.12 -31.82 -2.56
CA PHE A 1114 17.74 -30.46 -2.88
C PHE A 1114 16.22 -30.25 -2.77
N ASP A 1115 15.81 -28.99 -2.77
CA ASP A 1115 14.43 -28.51 -2.84
C ASP A 1115 14.25 -27.50 -4.00
N VAL A 1116 13.02 -27.38 -4.52
CA VAL A 1116 12.69 -26.60 -5.72
C VAL A 1116 11.36 -25.86 -5.55
N HIS A 1117 11.32 -24.57 -5.86
CA HIS A 1117 10.10 -23.77 -5.95
C HIS A 1117 9.48 -23.83 -7.36
N GLU A 1118 8.14 -23.93 -7.46
CA GLU A 1118 7.41 -23.83 -8.73
C GLU A 1118 7.22 -22.37 -9.15
N GLY A 1119 7.87 -21.97 -10.24
CA GLY A 1119 7.89 -20.61 -10.75
C GLY A 1119 9.18 -19.89 -10.40
N ILE A 1120 9.69 -19.11 -11.37
CA ILE A 1120 10.81 -18.20 -11.17
C ILE A 1120 10.28 -16.87 -10.68
N LYS A 1121 10.90 -16.32 -9.64
CA LYS A 1121 10.61 -15.00 -9.12
C LYS A 1121 11.29 -13.89 -9.95
N LEU A 1122 10.53 -12.86 -10.33
CA LEU A 1122 10.97 -11.81 -11.25
C LEU A 1122 10.68 -10.40 -10.73
N VAL A 1123 9.39 -10.12 -10.53
CA VAL A 1123 8.77 -8.93 -9.92
C VAL A 1123 7.51 -9.42 -9.24
N ASP A 1124 7.02 -8.68 -8.25
CA ASP A 1124 6.48 -9.38 -7.10
C ASP A 1124 5.44 -8.53 -6.32
N THR A 1125 4.74 -9.13 -5.36
CA THR A 1125 3.35 -8.72 -5.13
C THR A 1125 3.25 -7.39 -4.36
N PRO A 1126 2.36 -6.46 -4.78
CA PRO A 1126 1.97 -5.27 -4.02
C PRO A 1126 1.63 -5.54 -2.53
N TYR A 1127 1.31 -6.79 -2.18
CA TYR A 1127 0.94 -7.22 -0.85
C TYR A 1127 2.09 -7.30 0.16
N SER A 1128 3.37 -7.51 -0.21
CA SER A 1128 4.45 -7.14 0.74
C SER A 1128 4.62 -5.65 0.81
N GLN A 1129 4.47 -4.96 -0.32
CA GLN A 1129 4.82 -3.55 -0.39
C GLN A 1129 3.98 -2.77 0.64
N ALA A 1130 2.74 -3.25 0.84
CA ALA A 1130 1.90 -3.01 2.00
C ALA A 1130 2.49 -3.53 3.34
N VAL A 1131 2.66 -4.86 3.46
CA VAL A 1131 2.93 -5.56 4.73
C VAL A 1131 4.36 -5.40 5.25
N ALA A 1132 5.38 -5.65 4.43
CA ALA A 1132 6.78 -5.45 4.77
C ALA A 1132 7.07 -3.99 5.13
N ALA A 1133 6.51 -3.01 4.42
CA ALA A 1133 6.66 -1.60 4.80
C ALA A 1133 5.97 -1.31 6.16
N HIS A 1134 4.75 -1.81 6.38
CA HIS A 1134 4.08 -1.69 7.69
C HIS A 1134 4.89 -2.35 8.81
N GLN A 1135 5.45 -3.54 8.59
CA GLN A 1135 6.29 -4.23 9.56
C GLN A 1135 7.62 -3.49 9.77
N GLN A 1136 8.17 -2.85 8.74
CA GLN A 1136 9.33 -1.96 8.85
C GLN A 1136 9.04 -0.73 9.71
N THR A 1137 7.91 -0.04 9.50
CA THR A 1137 7.55 1.17 10.25
C THR A 1137 7.22 0.91 11.72
N TYR A 1138 6.52 -0.19 12.03
CA TYR A 1138 5.91 -0.37 13.36
C TYR A 1138 6.49 -1.52 14.21
N ALA A 1139 7.37 -2.38 13.67
CA ALA A 1139 7.83 -3.58 14.39
C ALA A 1139 9.28 -3.99 14.13
N ARG A 1140 9.94 -3.51 13.07
CA ARG A 1140 11.35 -3.82 12.75
C ARG A 1140 12.27 -3.49 13.91
N ASP A 1141 12.30 -2.23 14.32
CA ASP A 1141 13.39 -1.74 15.16
C ASP A 1141 13.31 -2.34 16.57
N LEU A 1142 12.10 -2.45 17.14
CA LEU A 1142 11.86 -3.13 18.43
C LEU A 1142 12.25 -4.62 18.38
N ALA A 1143 11.92 -5.34 17.30
CA ALA A 1143 12.27 -6.76 17.15
C ALA A 1143 13.79 -6.94 16.89
N GLN A 1144 14.40 -6.06 16.09
CA GLN A 1144 15.82 -6.06 15.78
C GLN A 1144 16.66 -5.70 17.02
N GLU A 1145 16.21 -4.74 17.83
CA GLU A 1145 16.85 -4.37 19.11
C GLU A 1145 16.76 -5.51 20.13
N ARG A 1146 15.54 -6.01 20.44
CA ARG A 1146 15.33 -7.16 21.35
C ARG A 1146 16.24 -8.33 20.97
N TYR A 1147 16.28 -8.68 19.69
CA TYR A 1147 17.05 -9.80 19.19
C TYR A 1147 18.56 -9.56 19.18
N THR A 1148 19.03 -8.34 18.85
CA THR A 1148 20.46 -8.03 18.89
C THR A 1148 20.98 -8.09 20.33
N GLN A 1149 20.24 -7.50 21.28
CA GLN A 1149 20.54 -7.61 22.72
C GLN A 1149 20.50 -9.05 23.21
N GLU A 1150 19.50 -9.86 22.80
CA GLU A 1150 19.43 -11.30 23.12
C GLU A 1150 20.66 -12.05 22.61
N MET A 1151 21.10 -11.81 21.38
CA MET A 1151 22.24 -12.51 20.77
C MET A 1151 23.59 -12.06 21.35
N ASP A 1152 23.75 -10.79 21.68
CA ASP A 1152 24.97 -10.24 22.29
C ASP A 1152 25.11 -10.65 23.76
N TYR A 1153 24.00 -10.78 24.50
CA TYR A 1153 23.98 -11.33 25.85
C TYR A 1153 24.26 -12.85 25.87
N LEU A 1154 23.58 -13.64 25.04
CA LEU A 1154 23.73 -15.11 25.03
C LEU A 1154 25.06 -15.57 24.42
N TYR A 1155 25.62 -14.81 23.47
CA TYR A 1155 26.74 -15.25 22.63
C TYR A 1155 27.77 -14.14 22.37
N PRO A 1156 28.41 -13.54 23.39
CA PRO A 1156 29.30 -12.38 23.22
C PRO A 1156 30.50 -12.67 22.29
N ASP A 1157 31.15 -13.82 22.45
CA ASP A 1157 32.42 -14.15 21.75
C ASP A 1157 32.29 -14.29 20.22
N THR A 1158 31.07 -14.47 19.69
CA THR A 1158 30.83 -14.79 18.28
C THR A 1158 30.39 -13.61 17.42
N LEU A 1159 30.16 -12.42 18.00
CA LEU A 1159 29.77 -11.22 17.26
C LEU A 1159 30.75 -10.90 16.11
N LYS A 1160 32.07 -11.03 16.35
CA LYS A 1160 33.10 -10.82 15.33
C LYS A 1160 33.10 -11.87 14.21
N LYS A 1161 32.64 -13.10 14.48
CA LYS A 1161 32.51 -14.20 13.50
C LYS A 1161 31.26 -14.03 12.63
N CYS A 1162 30.15 -13.65 13.24
CA CYS A 1162 28.83 -13.65 12.58
C CYS A 1162 28.36 -12.28 12.07
N GLN A 1163 29.13 -11.22 12.38
CA GLN A 1163 28.84 -9.80 12.12
C GLN A 1163 27.66 -9.28 12.96
N PRO A 1164 27.47 -7.95 13.11
CA PRO A 1164 26.27 -7.39 13.76
C PRO A 1164 24.99 -7.72 12.97
N PHE A 1165 23.84 -7.82 13.65
CA PHE A 1165 22.56 -8.15 13.01
C PHE A 1165 21.89 -6.95 12.32
N SER A 1166 22.55 -6.35 11.33
CA SER A 1166 21.99 -5.29 10.49
C SER A 1166 20.92 -5.82 9.51
N ILE A 1167 19.85 -5.05 9.31
CA ILE A 1167 18.85 -5.18 8.22
C ILE A 1167 19.15 -4.09 7.19
#